data_AF-A0A1I6K3M5-F1
#
_entry.id   AF-A0A1I6K3M5-F1
#
_cell.length_a   1.000
_cell.length_b   1.000
_cell.length_c   1.000
_cell.angle_alpha   90.00
_cell.angle_beta   90.00
_cell.angle_gamma   90.00
#
_symmetry.space_group_name_H-M   'P 1'
#
loop_
_entity.id
_entity.type
_entity.pdbx_description
1 polymer ?
#
loop_
_entity_poly.entity_id
_entity_poly.type
_entity_poly.pdbx_seq_one_letter_code
_entity_poly.pdbx_strand_id
1 'polypeptide(L)'
;MTKPVKLAVIRARHESAAPAVGDRPFIDLFMVGSSSVLRYWEDTTRKHLDFVDSALMPWVVVSLGEDVSRAKQAELAIDALRAKFPDHDPLAGFQGVVVLMYPGQRQIPNPKAGQPGEAATITQNFDAGATSVRGFPVAVIAAATGNHTFMCHEVGHVLGFEHSYGLLNNGSDWDPKDANVIVDPVYGSPFDLMSSASFGSRWLGTGPRWQSTPTRSIPAVNGWPTPGAFGSAGPNLSRAHLHRQLPDAMAGSVVERPFPTSGSVSVRLRSASADVARQGSGRQPTLLVLHPAGEPASGVGRIYVEFRTATGWDAGLDPVGTDLSREGVVVHSLTDVPGTGPRIWYRGVVPLNSIDTDVAVDSSNLTVTIVGVDPDRTWVDLRVSNGPANRAVTVASRLRSEDTLGVVGAETTEETPCGDTVRRGTYATSTLEIFTVSTAGFGGVGQPTATAPTASWTVGGVPISGTSGVVQVPFDGSTFAVDYTIDPVTFELGLTSPGGIRLGADLVCTVSDQVGSAIGQTRFEAGGWFEGYHPDDFPKVLACWTRRLKDLDVRVKPGPFEKPTPDPKFDPREITRLQIEFGDAVVLERAAAAEALKVTERLKAEEGLRVAEALKTAEALKTAESLKVAEGVKVTEGLTVERPIDVGRLRAQQSLRLGGALRVDR
;
A
#
# COMPACT_ATOMS: atom_id res chain seq x y z
N MET A 1 13.90 13.26 20.48
CA MET A 1 13.97 14.67 20.94
C MET A 1 14.13 15.57 19.71
N THR A 2 13.93 16.88 19.82
CA THR A 2 14.32 17.82 18.76
C THR A 2 15.84 18.02 18.76
N LYS A 3 16.38 18.36 17.59
CA LYS A 3 17.80 18.62 17.32
C LYS A 3 17.88 19.97 16.58
N PRO A 4 18.25 21.05 17.27
CA PRO A 4 18.46 22.35 16.63
C PRO A 4 19.53 22.26 15.54
N VAL A 5 19.22 22.79 14.36
CA VAL A 5 20.13 22.89 13.22
C VAL A 5 20.24 24.35 12.78
N LYS A 6 21.48 24.84 12.69
CA LYS A 6 21.81 26.21 12.32
C LYS A 6 22.47 26.24 10.95
N LEU A 7 21.72 26.63 9.92
CA LEU A 7 22.23 26.83 8.56
C LEU A 7 22.36 28.33 8.23
N ALA A 8 23.51 28.70 7.65
CA ALA A 8 23.78 30.06 7.19
C ALA A 8 23.47 30.17 5.69
N VAL A 9 22.41 30.90 5.33
CA VAL A 9 21.98 31.07 3.94
C VAL A 9 22.59 32.37 3.38
N ILE A 10 23.72 32.24 2.68
CA ILE A 10 24.44 33.37 2.06
C ILE A 10 23.83 33.67 0.70
N ARG A 11 23.32 34.89 0.53
CA ARG A 11 22.90 35.41 -0.78
C ARG A 11 24.10 36.08 -1.46
N ALA A 12 24.63 35.44 -2.49
CA ALA A 12 25.76 35.94 -3.25
C ALA A 12 25.30 36.37 -4.65
N ARG A 13 25.89 37.44 -5.19
CA ARG A 13 25.75 37.80 -6.61
C ARG A 13 27.13 38.06 -7.22
N HIS A 14 27.34 37.69 -8.47
CA HIS A 14 28.56 38.10 -9.17
C HIS A 14 28.55 39.63 -9.44
N GLU A 15 29.73 40.23 -9.58
CA GLU A 15 29.88 41.68 -9.73
C GLU A 15 29.03 42.30 -10.86
N SER A 16 28.95 41.61 -12.00
CA SER A 16 28.17 41.95 -13.18
C SER A 16 26.71 41.45 -13.18
N ALA A 17 26.21 40.95 -12.05
CA ALA A 17 24.83 40.49 -11.92
C ALA A 17 23.82 41.64 -11.85
N ALA A 18 22.56 41.32 -12.14
CA ALA A 18 21.40 42.19 -11.91
C ALA A 18 21.32 42.69 -10.44
N PRO A 19 20.55 43.76 -10.17
CA PRO A 19 20.36 44.30 -8.82
C PRO A 19 19.90 43.24 -7.81
N ALA A 20 20.29 43.45 -6.55
CA ALA A 20 19.90 42.57 -5.45
C ALA A 20 18.37 42.52 -5.29
N VAL A 21 17.81 41.32 -5.28
CA VAL A 21 16.39 41.09 -4.99
C VAL A 21 16.16 41.20 -3.48
N GLY A 22 14.99 41.71 -3.09
CA GLY A 22 14.62 41.88 -1.68
C GLY A 22 14.58 40.56 -0.90
N ASP A 23 14.62 40.64 0.42
CA ASP A 23 14.80 39.50 1.31
C ASP A 23 13.62 38.52 1.29
N ARG A 24 12.38 39.03 1.14
CA ARG A 24 11.16 38.24 1.35
C ARG A 24 11.03 37.00 0.45
N PRO A 25 11.26 37.06 -0.88
CA PRO A 25 11.27 35.86 -1.73
C PRO A 25 12.25 34.77 -1.29
N PHE A 26 13.43 35.12 -0.73
CA PHE A 26 14.38 34.12 -0.22
C PHE A 26 13.92 33.53 1.12
N ILE A 27 13.33 34.35 1.99
CA ILE A 27 12.74 33.92 3.26
C ILE A 27 11.57 32.96 3.00
N ASP A 28 10.69 33.29 2.04
CA ASP A 28 9.57 32.43 1.65
C ASP A 28 10.03 31.14 0.95
N LEU A 29 10.95 31.21 -0.02
CA LEU A 29 11.47 30.03 -0.72
C LEU A 29 12.21 29.08 0.22
N PHE A 30 13.05 29.61 1.10
CA PHE A 30 14.03 28.79 1.80
C PHE A 30 13.62 28.46 3.23
N MET A 31 13.01 29.41 3.97
CA MET A 31 12.90 29.34 5.43
C MET A 31 11.49 29.14 5.98
N VAL A 32 10.49 29.90 5.51
CA VAL A 32 9.18 30.00 6.19
C VAL A 32 7.95 29.72 5.32
N GLY A 33 8.13 29.56 4.00
CA GLY A 33 7.03 29.21 3.11
C GLY A 33 6.48 27.81 3.38
N SER A 34 5.20 27.60 3.06
CA SER A 34 4.51 26.31 3.19
C SER A 34 5.09 25.19 2.32
N SER A 35 5.85 25.55 1.30
CA SER A 35 6.68 24.63 0.49
C SER A 35 8.10 25.18 0.38
N SER A 36 8.72 25.47 1.53
CA SER A 36 10.09 25.96 1.63
C SER A 36 11.09 24.86 1.94
N VAL A 37 12.36 25.09 1.57
CA VAL A 37 13.42 24.08 1.67
C VAL A 37 13.66 23.60 3.11
N LEU A 38 13.73 24.50 4.09
CA LEU A 38 13.85 24.09 5.49
C LEU A 38 12.58 23.42 6.00
N ARG A 39 11.40 23.88 5.55
CA ARG A 39 10.11 23.28 5.91
C ARG A 39 9.96 21.84 5.40
N TYR A 40 10.46 21.54 4.21
CA TYR A 40 10.56 20.17 3.71
C TYR A 40 11.34 19.30 4.70
N TRP A 41 12.50 19.76 5.17
CA TRP A 41 13.34 19.01 6.09
C TRP A 41 12.75 18.90 7.51
N GLU A 42 12.00 19.89 8.00
CA GLU A 42 11.20 19.77 9.23
C GLU A 42 10.19 18.62 9.12
N ASP A 43 9.28 18.67 8.14
CA ASP A 43 8.19 17.69 8.01
C ASP A 43 8.74 16.29 7.69
N THR A 44 9.70 16.21 6.76
CA THR A 44 10.41 14.98 6.39
C THR A 44 11.03 14.32 7.61
N THR A 45 11.78 15.07 8.43
CA THR A 45 12.43 14.55 9.64
C THR A 45 11.51 14.49 10.85
N ARG A 46 10.18 14.61 10.67
CA ARG A 46 9.19 14.42 11.76
C ARG A 46 9.29 15.49 12.86
N LYS A 47 9.79 16.68 12.48
CA LYS A 47 10.25 17.78 13.35
C LYS A 47 11.35 17.35 14.33
N HIS A 48 12.15 16.34 13.97
CA HIS A 48 13.39 16.04 14.69
C HIS A 48 14.43 17.13 14.42
N LEU A 49 14.60 17.55 13.17
CA LEU A 49 15.37 18.75 12.87
C LEU A 49 14.48 19.99 13.07
N ASP A 50 15.07 21.01 13.69
CA ASP A 50 14.45 22.30 14.01
C ASP A 50 15.40 23.41 13.50
N PHE A 51 14.90 24.29 12.64
CA PHE A 51 15.71 25.30 11.96
C PHE A 51 15.48 26.73 12.44
N VAL A 52 14.81 26.95 13.58
CA VAL A 52 14.48 28.30 14.12
C VAL A 52 15.71 29.22 14.22
N ASP A 53 16.89 28.67 14.53
CA ASP A 53 18.15 29.42 14.65
C ASP A 53 18.98 29.51 13.34
N SER A 54 18.40 29.14 12.19
CA SER A 54 19.01 29.35 10.86
C SER A 54 18.81 30.79 10.38
N ALA A 55 19.75 31.33 9.60
CA ALA A 55 19.78 32.76 9.27
C ALA A 55 19.99 33.04 7.77
N LEU A 56 19.20 33.97 7.23
CA LEU A 56 19.44 34.57 5.91
C LEU A 56 20.46 35.70 6.05
N MET A 57 21.66 35.48 5.54
CA MET A 57 22.76 36.44 5.66
C MET A 57 22.58 37.66 4.75
N PRO A 58 23.25 38.80 5.04
CA PRO A 58 23.27 39.95 4.16
C PRO A 58 23.82 39.60 2.77
N TRP A 59 23.32 40.28 1.73
CA TRP A 59 23.82 40.16 0.37
C TRP A 59 25.33 40.40 0.29
N VAL A 60 26.08 39.48 -0.33
CA VAL A 60 27.49 39.64 -0.69
C VAL A 60 27.65 39.76 -2.21
N VAL A 61 28.74 40.42 -2.62
CA VAL A 61 29.16 40.51 -4.03
C VAL A 61 30.45 39.73 -4.17
N VAL A 62 30.54 38.88 -5.18
CA VAL A 62 31.74 38.09 -5.50
C VAL A 62 32.28 38.47 -6.88
N SER A 63 33.60 38.54 -7.00
CA SER A 63 34.28 38.65 -8.29
C SER A 63 34.66 37.25 -8.77
N LEU A 64 34.08 36.80 -9.88
CA LEU A 64 34.29 35.43 -10.40
C LEU A 64 35.25 35.48 -11.58
N GLY A 65 36.38 34.80 -11.46
CA GLY A 65 37.33 34.60 -12.56
C GLY A 65 36.81 33.61 -13.61
N GLU A 66 37.72 32.86 -14.24
CA GLU A 66 37.35 31.77 -15.15
C GLU A 66 36.77 30.56 -14.40
N ASP A 67 37.33 30.26 -13.22
CA ASP A 67 36.82 29.25 -12.29
C ASP A 67 35.47 29.68 -11.70
N VAL A 68 34.43 28.92 -12.07
CA VAL A 68 33.05 29.03 -11.57
C VAL A 68 32.60 27.74 -10.88
N SER A 69 33.54 26.95 -10.35
CA SER A 69 33.24 25.74 -9.57
C SER A 69 32.44 26.06 -8.31
N ARG A 70 31.67 25.09 -7.79
CA ARG A 70 30.94 25.22 -6.52
C ARG A 70 31.86 25.59 -5.36
N ALA A 71 33.06 24.99 -5.29
CA ALA A 71 34.04 25.29 -4.26
C ALA A 71 34.50 26.76 -4.32
N LYS A 72 34.86 27.26 -5.51
CA LYS A 72 35.30 28.65 -5.71
C LYS A 72 34.22 29.67 -5.36
N GLN A 73 32.98 29.41 -5.76
CA GLN A 73 31.82 30.23 -5.41
C GLN A 73 31.57 30.27 -3.90
N ALA A 74 31.66 29.13 -3.22
CA ALA A 74 31.49 29.03 -1.77
C ALA A 74 32.59 29.77 -1.00
N GLU A 75 33.85 29.61 -1.38
CA GLU A 75 34.98 30.33 -0.77
C GLU A 75 34.77 31.84 -0.85
N LEU A 76 34.49 32.35 -2.05
CA LEU A 76 34.33 33.79 -2.28
C LEU A 76 33.10 34.35 -1.56
N ALA A 77 32.00 33.60 -1.46
CA ALA A 77 30.81 34.02 -0.74
C ALA A 77 31.03 34.06 0.80
N ILE A 78 31.75 33.08 1.34
CA ILE A 78 32.10 33.02 2.78
C ILE A 78 33.08 34.12 3.15
N ASP A 79 34.14 34.30 2.36
CA ASP A 79 35.18 35.29 2.65
C ASP A 79 34.63 36.72 2.44
N ALA A 80 33.77 36.97 1.44
CA ALA A 80 33.07 38.24 1.25
C ALA A 80 32.00 38.53 2.32
N LEU A 81 31.46 37.50 2.98
CA LEU A 81 30.59 37.69 4.16
C LEU A 81 31.43 38.10 5.37
N ARG A 82 32.52 37.37 5.66
CA ARG A 82 33.46 37.68 6.75
C ARG A 82 34.05 39.08 6.62
N ALA A 83 34.36 39.54 5.41
CA ALA A 83 34.83 40.90 5.15
C ALA A 83 33.85 42.02 5.57
N LYS A 84 32.56 41.72 5.82
CA LYS A 84 31.58 42.67 6.36
C LYS A 84 31.52 42.72 7.88
N PHE A 85 32.14 41.75 8.55
CA PHE A 85 32.10 41.56 10.00
C PHE A 85 33.53 41.33 10.50
N PRO A 86 34.40 42.37 10.52
CA PRO A 86 35.81 42.21 10.85
C PRO A 86 36.03 41.81 12.33
N ASP A 87 35.09 42.14 13.22
CA ASP A 87 35.23 41.97 14.67
C ASP A 87 34.78 40.59 15.20
N HIS A 88 34.10 39.77 14.38
CA HIS A 88 33.64 38.41 14.75
C HIS A 88 33.36 37.56 13.51
N ASP A 89 33.47 36.24 13.60
CA ASP A 89 33.06 35.36 12.49
C ASP A 89 31.52 35.26 12.43
N PRO A 90 30.84 35.76 11.38
CA PRO A 90 29.38 35.69 11.24
C PRO A 90 28.87 34.26 10.99
N LEU A 91 29.76 33.29 10.78
CA LEU A 91 29.43 31.86 10.67
C LEU A 91 29.69 31.08 11.98
N ALA A 92 30.08 31.74 13.08
CA ALA A 92 30.31 31.09 14.36
C ALA A 92 29.02 30.41 14.89
N GLY A 93 29.11 29.12 15.19
CA GLY A 93 27.98 28.32 15.71
C GLY A 93 27.01 27.79 14.65
N PHE A 94 27.18 28.12 13.38
CA PHE A 94 26.48 27.45 12.27
C PHE A 94 27.12 26.10 11.98
N GLN A 95 26.32 25.12 11.53
CA GLN A 95 26.76 23.75 11.25
C GLN A 95 26.93 23.46 9.76
N GLY A 96 26.39 24.33 8.89
CA GLY A 96 26.48 24.21 7.45
C GLY A 96 26.07 25.52 6.76
N VAL A 97 26.48 25.66 5.50
CA VAL A 97 26.27 26.89 4.71
C VAL A 97 25.48 26.56 3.45
N VAL A 98 24.59 27.45 3.04
CA VAL A 98 23.96 27.42 1.72
C VAL A 98 24.30 28.71 1.00
N VAL A 99 24.93 28.62 -0.18
CA VAL A 99 25.25 29.78 -1.01
C VAL A 99 24.26 29.84 -2.16
N LEU A 100 23.30 30.76 -2.05
CA LEU A 100 22.36 31.08 -3.12
C LEU A 100 23.03 32.07 -4.06
N MET A 101 23.65 31.55 -5.13
CA MET A 101 24.34 32.36 -6.13
C MET A 101 23.33 32.88 -7.16
N TYR A 102 23.15 34.20 -7.19
CA TYR A 102 22.19 34.87 -8.05
C TYR A 102 22.88 35.61 -9.20
N PRO A 103 22.46 35.41 -10.47
CA PRO A 103 21.52 34.38 -10.94
C PRO A 103 22.13 32.96 -11.01
N GLY A 104 23.44 32.78 -10.84
CA GLY A 104 24.10 31.46 -10.99
C GLY A 104 24.54 31.14 -12.44
N GLN A 105 24.60 32.17 -13.29
CA GLN A 105 24.99 32.14 -14.69
C GLN A 105 25.44 33.54 -15.10
N ARG A 106 26.28 33.69 -16.13
CA ARG A 106 26.63 35.00 -16.72
C ARG A 106 26.71 34.93 -18.24
N GLN A 107 26.57 36.08 -18.90
CA GLN A 107 26.97 36.19 -20.31
C GLN A 107 28.49 36.33 -20.41
N ILE A 108 29.11 35.57 -21.32
CA ILE A 108 30.52 35.71 -21.72
C ILE A 108 30.61 35.92 -23.24
N PRO A 109 31.69 36.51 -23.78
CA PRO A 109 31.91 36.55 -25.23
C PRO A 109 31.88 35.14 -25.84
N ASN A 110 31.21 34.98 -26.98
CA ASN A 110 31.22 33.69 -27.69
C ASN A 110 32.58 33.50 -28.38
N PRO A 111 33.33 32.39 -28.14
CA PRO A 111 34.56 32.09 -28.87
C PRO A 111 34.38 31.97 -30.39
N LYS A 112 33.13 31.81 -30.87
CA LYS A 112 32.77 31.77 -32.29
C LYS A 112 32.11 33.05 -32.82
N ALA A 113 32.06 34.13 -32.03
CA ALA A 113 31.41 35.38 -32.44
C ALA A 113 31.92 35.85 -33.83
N GLY A 114 30.99 36.17 -34.73
CA GLY A 114 31.29 36.56 -36.11
C GLY A 114 31.24 35.42 -37.14
N GLN A 115 31.07 34.16 -36.72
CA GLN A 115 30.69 33.07 -37.63
C GLN A 115 29.19 33.18 -38.00
N PRO A 116 28.76 32.75 -39.20
CA PRO A 116 27.35 32.85 -39.61
C PRO A 116 26.41 32.07 -38.67
N GLY A 117 25.46 32.79 -38.05
CA GLY A 117 24.48 32.22 -37.11
C GLY A 117 24.95 32.12 -35.65
N GLU A 118 26.21 32.41 -35.35
CA GLU A 118 26.74 32.38 -33.98
C GLU A 118 26.52 33.72 -33.25
N ALA A 119 25.99 33.67 -32.03
CA ALA A 119 25.69 34.86 -31.24
C ALA A 119 26.97 35.57 -30.73
N ALA A 120 26.88 36.86 -30.41
CA ALA A 120 28.03 37.62 -29.90
C ALA A 120 28.44 37.22 -28.47
N THR A 121 27.48 36.73 -27.66
CA THR A 121 27.71 36.21 -26.30
C THR A 121 27.02 34.87 -26.13
N ILE A 122 27.48 34.09 -25.15
CA ILE A 122 26.86 32.84 -24.71
C ILE A 122 26.68 32.84 -23.20
N THR A 123 25.68 32.11 -22.73
CA THR A 123 25.46 31.87 -21.31
C THR A 123 26.48 30.86 -20.77
N GLN A 124 27.32 31.28 -19.83
CA GLN A 124 28.07 30.38 -18.96
C GLN A 124 27.24 30.13 -17.70
N ASN A 125 26.72 28.90 -17.54
CA ASN A 125 26.18 28.42 -16.28
C ASN A 125 27.32 28.22 -15.26
N PHE A 126 27.05 28.44 -13.98
CA PHE A 126 28.00 28.09 -12.92
C PHE A 126 27.74 26.66 -12.43
N ASP A 127 28.77 26.02 -11.89
CA ASP A 127 28.63 24.71 -11.23
C ASP A 127 27.78 24.85 -9.95
N ALA A 128 26.93 23.86 -9.68
CA ALA A 128 26.00 23.89 -8.55
C ALA A 128 25.91 22.51 -7.90
N GLY A 129 25.80 22.52 -6.58
CA GLY A 129 25.60 21.36 -5.72
C GLY A 129 26.49 21.39 -4.48
N ALA A 130 26.54 20.27 -3.78
CA ALA A 130 27.22 20.12 -2.51
C ALA A 130 28.75 20.03 -2.65
N THR A 131 29.43 20.49 -1.61
CA THR A 131 30.88 20.47 -1.43
C THR A 131 31.24 20.67 0.05
N SER A 132 32.52 20.82 0.39
CA SER A 132 32.98 21.22 1.73
C SER A 132 34.06 22.28 1.63
N VAL A 133 33.85 23.42 2.30
CA VAL A 133 34.69 24.63 2.17
C VAL A 133 34.87 25.29 3.53
N ARG A 134 36.11 25.72 3.84
CA ARG A 134 36.50 26.35 5.12
C ARG A 134 36.11 25.54 6.38
N GLY A 135 35.91 24.23 6.26
CA GLY A 135 35.48 23.33 7.34
C GLY A 135 33.96 23.14 7.48
N PHE A 136 33.14 23.84 6.68
CA PHE A 136 31.70 23.63 6.63
C PHE A 136 31.31 22.69 5.48
N PRO A 137 30.27 21.85 5.63
CA PRO A 137 29.53 21.33 4.49
C PRO A 137 28.75 22.49 3.83
N VAL A 138 28.80 22.58 2.51
CA VAL A 138 28.22 23.71 1.76
C VAL A 138 27.41 23.23 0.55
N ALA A 139 26.17 23.70 0.44
CA ALA A 139 25.38 23.60 -0.79
C ALA A 139 25.51 24.90 -1.60
N VAL A 140 25.90 24.82 -2.87
CA VAL A 140 25.95 25.98 -3.78
C VAL A 140 24.85 25.87 -4.81
N ILE A 141 23.99 26.87 -4.88
CA ILE A 141 22.74 26.83 -5.64
C ILE A 141 22.76 27.94 -6.70
N ALA A 142 22.68 27.56 -7.98
CA ALA A 142 22.42 28.50 -9.07
C ALA A 142 20.96 28.97 -9.01
N ALA A 143 20.71 30.14 -8.41
CA ALA A 143 19.38 30.54 -7.97
C ALA A 143 18.36 30.80 -9.11
N ALA A 144 18.81 31.04 -10.35
CA ALA A 144 17.92 31.20 -11.49
C ALA A 144 17.35 29.87 -12.03
N THR A 145 18.10 28.77 -11.88
CA THR A 145 17.86 27.49 -12.57
C THR A 145 17.61 26.31 -11.62
N GLY A 146 18.09 26.37 -10.38
CA GLY A 146 17.81 25.37 -9.36
C GLY A 146 16.33 25.37 -8.96
N ASN A 147 15.68 24.21 -9.02
CA ASN A 147 14.30 24.02 -8.58
C ASN A 147 14.22 23.58 -7.10
N HIS A 148 13.02 23.51 -6.53
CA HIS A 148 12.82 23.12 -5.12
C HIS A 148 13.42 21.74 -4.80
N THR A 149 13.25 20.76 -5.68
CA THR A 149 13.77 19.39 -5.53
C THR A 149 15.30 19.38 -5.42
N PHE A 150 15.98 20.09 -6.33
CA PHE A 150 17.42 20.26 -6.30
C PHE A 150 17.87 20.97 -5.01
N MET A 151 17.24 22.09 -4.64
CA MET A 151 17.62 22.79 -3.39
C MET A 151 17.45 21.94 -2.14
N CYS A 152 16.39 21.12 -2.05
CA CYS A 152 16.20 20.22 -0.92
C CYS A 152 17.25 19.11 -0.90
N HIS A 153 17.61 18.55 -2.06
CA HIS A 153 18.64 17.53 -2.22
C HIS A 153 20.02 18.02 -1.75
N GLU A 154 20.44 19.19 -2.21
CA GLU A 154 21.74 19.76 -1.84
C GLU A 154 21.80 20.15 -0.35
N VAL A 155 20.68 20.60 0.23
CA VAL A 155 20.57 20.75 1.70
C VAL A 155 20.63 19.40 2.40
N GLY A 156 20.15 18.31 1.79
CA GLY A 156 20.32 16.94 2.28
C GLY A 156 21.80 16.61 2.52
N HIS A 157 22.67 16.93 1.56
CA HIS A 157 24.12 16.77 1.75
C HIS A 157 24.70 17.65 2.87
N VAL A 158 24.20 18.88 3.03
CA VAL A 158 24.58 19.74 4.18
C VAL A 158 24.13 19.16 5.53
N LEU A 159 23.06 18.36 5.53
CA LEU A 159 22.56 17.59 6.67
C LEU A 159 23.20 16.19 6.78
N GLY A 160 24.15 15.85 5.90
CA GLY A 160 24.91 14.60 5.88
C GLY A 160 24.21 13.42 5.19
N PHE A 161 23.11 13.63 4.48
CA PHE A 161 22.52 12.60 3.62
C PHE A 161 23.37 12.38 2.37
N GLU A 162 23.38 11.15 1.87
CA GLU A 162 24.13 10.70 0.70
C GLU A 162 23.20 10.51 -0.50
N HIS A 163 23.70 10.20 -1.70
CA HIS A 163 22.83 9.76 -2.80
C HIS A 163 22.12 8.44 -2.48
N SER A 164 20.86 8.31 -2.89
CA SER A 164 20.17 7.00 -2.94
C SER A 164 20.42 6.30 -4.27
N TYR A 165 20.35 4.97 -4.22
CA TYR A 165 20.70 4.06 -5.31
C TYR A 165 19.48 3.22 -5.71
N GLY A 166 19.50 2.58 -6.88
CA GLY A 166 18.42 1.69 -7.29
C GLY A 166 18.53 1.20 -8.73
N LEU A 167 17.57 1.64 -9.55
CA LEU A 167 17.45 1.35 -10.97
C LEU A 167 18.61 1.95 -11.76
N LEU A 168 19.10 1.19 -12.75
CA LEU A 168 20.08 1.68 -13.72
C LEU A 168 19.50 2.83 -14.53
N ASN A 169 20.21 3.96 -14.54
CA ASN A 169 19.84 5.20 -15.21
C ASN A 169 21.14 5.96 -15.59
N ASN A 170 21.05 7.09 -16.29
CA ASN A 170 22.20 7.98 -16.51
C ASN A 170 22.13 9.25 -15.64
N GLY A 171 21.94 9.08 -14.33
CA GLY A 171 21.80 10.17 -13.37
C GLY A 171 23.11 10.83 -12.95
N SER A 172 24.26 10.21 -13.22
CA SER A 172 25.60 10.75 -12.94
C SER A 172 26.19 11.54 -14.12
N ASP A 173 26.04 11.02 -15.33
CA ASP A 173 26.48 11.63 -16.59
C ASP A 173 25.39 12.51 -17.22
N TRP A 174 25.52 13.82 -17.05
CA TRP A 174 24.55 14.81 -17.55
C TRP A 174 24.88 15.44 -18.90
N ASP A 175 26.03 15.18 -19.53
CA ASP A 175 26.36 15.84 -20.79
C ASP A 175 25.52 15.25 -21.95
N PRO A 176 24.61 16.01 -22.59
CA PRO A 176 23.85 15.53 -23.74
C PRO A 176 24.72 15.30 -25.01
N LYS A 177 26.05 15.44 -24.91
CA LYS A 177 27.01 15.23 -25.99
C LYS A 177 27.97 14.07 -25.75
N ASP A 178 27.96 13.40 -24.60
CA ASP A 178 28.80 12.20 -24.45
C ASP A 178 28.27 11.10 -25.40
N ALA A 179 29.21 10.48 -26.13
CA ALA A 179 28.92 9.37 -27.03
C ALA A 179 28.81 8.02 -26.29
N ASN A 180 29.30 7.96 -25.04
CA ASN A 180 29.39 6.75 -24.22
C ASN A 180 28.60 6.91 -22.90
N VAL A 181 27.32 7.29 -23.02
CA VAL A 181 26.39 7.54 -21.90
C VAL A 181 26.63 6.58 -20.73
N ILE A 182 27.06 7.12 -19.59
CA ILE A 182 27.38 6.30 -18.41
C ILE A 182 26.07 5.85 -17.76
N VAL A 183 25.94 4.53 -17.60
CA VAL A 183 24.77 3.89 -16.97
C VAL A 183 25.16 3.35 -15.61
N ASP A 184 24.56 3.88 -14.55
CA ASP A 184 24.85 3.48 -13.17
C ASP A 184 23.57 3.52 -12.29
N PRO A 185 23.62 3.00 -11.05
CA PRO A 185 22.46 2.94 -10.17
C PRO A 185 22.29 4.17 -9.27
N VAL A 186 23.14 5.20 -9.36
CA VAL A 186 23.06 6.41 -8.54
C VAL A 186 21.82 7.21 -8.97
N TYR A 187 21.14 7.81 -8.00
CA TYR A 187 19.82 8.45 -8.18
C TYR A 187 18.71 7.49 -8.69
N GLY A 188 18.93 6.17 -8.56
CA GLY A 188 18.03 5.14 -9.06
C GLY A 188 16.80 4.82 -8.20
N SER A 189 16.50 5.59 -7.14
CA SER A 189 15.35 5.34 -6.25
C SER A 189 14.20 6.32 -6.53
N PRO A 190 13.08 5.89 -7.15
CA PRO A 190 11.93 6.76 -7.40
C PRO A 190 11.40 7.45 -6.14
N PHE A 191 11.36 6.73 -5.02
CA PHE A 191 10.73 7.14 -3.77
C PHE A 191 11.68 7.85 -2.79
N ASP A 192 12.75 8.50 -3.26
CA ASP A 192 13.72 9.13 -2.35
C ASP A 192 14.27 10.44 -2.92
N LEU A 193 14.17 11.54 -2.16
CA LEU A 193 14.70 12.86 -2.58
C LEU A 193 16.20 12.83 -2.90
N MET A 194 16.99 11.93 -2.30
CA MET A 194 18.40 11.81 -2.64
C MET A 194 18.66 11.12 -3.99
N SER A 195 17.60 10.92 -4.79
CA SER A 195 17.60 10.60 -6.22
C SER A 195 17.12 11.75 -7.11
N SER A 196 17.12 12.99 -6.60
CA SER A 196 16.58 14.23 -7.20
C SER A 196 16.81 14.45 -8.69
N ALA A 197 17.96 14.02 -9.21
CA ALA A 197 18.39 14.26 -10.57
C ALA A 197 17.57 13.44 -11.58
N SER A 198 17.18 12.21 -11.25
CA SER A 198 16.50 11.31 -12.20
C SER A 198 15.30 10.55 -11.62
N PHE A 199 15.23 10.25 -10.32
CA PHE A 199 14.26 9.32 -9.75
C PHE A 199 14.22 7.96 -10.50
N GLY A 200 15.37 7.52 -11.03
CA GLY A 200 15.49 6.36 -11.91
C GLY A 200 14.93 6.52 -13.34
N SER A 201 14.37 7.67 -13.73
CA SER A 201 13.59 7.87 -14.98
C SER A 201 14.40 8.24 -16.24
N ARG A 202 15.72 8.41 -16.13
CA ARG A 202 16.55 9.00 -17.19
C ARG A 202 17.39 7.94 -17.90
N TRP A 203 17.26 7.86 -19.23
CA TRP A 203 18.11 7.00 -20.05
C TRP A 203 18.18 7.45 -21.53
N LEU A 204 19.28 7.16 -22.22
CA LEU A 204 19.55 7.57 -23.62
C LEU A 204 20.26 6.43 -24.40
N GLY A 205 19.60 5.81 -25.39
CA GLY A 205 20.16 4.75 -26.24
C GLY A 205 19.12 3.72 -26.74
N THR A 206 19.47 2.42 -26.76
CA THR A 206 18.63 1.28 -27.20
C THR A 206 18.05 0.34 -26.11
N GLY A 207 18.53 0.38 -24.87
CA GLY A 207 18.06 -0.39 -23.71
C GLY A 207 16.78 0.14 -23.03
N PRO A 208 16.39 -0.42 -21.87
CA PRO A 208 15.10 -0.13 -21.24
C PRO A 208 15.04 1.29 -20.67
N ARG A 209 14.04 2.06 -21.11
CA ARG A 209 13.70 3.35 -20.50
C ARG A 209 12.68 3.15 -19.38
N TRP A 210 13.11 3.41 -18.16
CA TRP A 210 12.21 3.62 -17.02
C TRP A 210 11.55 5.00 -17.09
N GLN A 211 10.38 5.16 -16.47
CA GLN A 211 9.73 6.47 -16.31
C GLN A 211 9.20 6.58 -14.88
N SER A 212 9.50 7.70 -14.22
CA SER A 212 8.97 8.09 -12.92
C SER A 212 8.92 9.62 -12.86
N THR A 213 7.80 10.19 -12.42
CA THR A 213 7.65 11.63 -12.17
C THR A 213 6.98 11.87 -10.80
N PRO A 214 7.62 11.51 -9.67
CA PRO A 214 7.01 11.54 -8.34
C PRO A 214 6.91 12.96 -7.75
N THR A 215 6.63 13.96 -8.59
CA THR A 215 6.72 15.39 -8.26
C THR A 215 5.35 16.03 -8.11
N ARG A 216 5.04 16.52 -6.93
CA ARG A 216 3.81 17.29 -6.67
C ARG A 216 3.93 18.72 -7.17
N SER A 217 2.79 19.35 -7.49
CA SER A 217 2.72 20.80 -7.67
C SER A 217 2.92 21.54 -6.34
N ILE A 218 3.57 22.72 -6.39
CA ILE A 218 3.73 23.67 -5.27
C ILE A 218 3.44 25.11 -5.72
N PRO A 219 3.01 26.01 -4.82
CA PRO A 219 2.80 27.42 -5.16
C PRO A 219 4.09 28.11 -5.61
N ALA A 220 3.97 29.03 -6.57
CA ALA A 220 5.06 29.91 -6.96
C ALA A 220 5.40 30.91 -5.83
N VAL A 221 6.69 31.20 -5.65
CA VAL A 221 7.17 32.17 -4.65
C VAL A 221 6.92 33.59 -5.15
N ASN A 222 6.12 34.36 -4.41
CA ASN A 222 5.77 35.74 -4.80
C ASN A 222 7.03 36.64 -4.82
N GLY A 223 7.15 37.47 -5.86
CA GLY A 223 8.30 38.36 -6.05
C GLY A 223 9.62 37.67 -6.42
N TRP A 224 9.62 36.36 -6.71
CA TRP A 224 10.82 35.67 -7.14
C TRP A 224 11.22 36.06 -8.59
N PRO A 225 12.50 36.37 -8.87
CA PRO A 225 12.95 36.93 -10.16
C PRO A 225 12.90 35.98 -11.37
N THR A 226 12.87 34.66 -11.16
CA THR A 226 12.77 33.67 -12.25
C THR A 226 11.48 32.86 -12.18
N PRO A 227 10.39 33.32 -12.86
CA PRO A 227 9.15 32.56 -12.97
C PRO A 227 9.38 31.15 -13.49
N GLY A 228 8.73 30.15 -12.89
CA GLY A 228 8.84 28.74 -13.27
C GLY A 228 10.02 27.98 -12.65
N ALA A 229 10.98 28.64 -11.98
CA ALA A 229 11.99 27.93 -11.17
C ALA A 229 11.36 27.12 -10.02
N PHE A 230 10.20 27.58 -9.52
CA PHE A 230 9.38 26.87 -8.53
C PHE A 230 7.96 26.70 -9.06
N GLY A 231 7.41 25.51 -8.83
CA GLY A 231 6.14 25.05 -9.37
C GLY A 231 5.92 23.55 -9.16
N SER A 232 7.00 22.78 -8.99
CA SER A 232 6.96 21.40 -8.48
C SER A 232 7.99 21.14 -7.38
N ALA A 233 7.73 20.10 -6.59
CA ALA A 233 8.64 19.53 -5.60
C ALA A 233 8.62 17.99 -5.72
N GLY A 234 9.79 17.37 -5.55
CA GLY A 234 9.92 15.91 -5.46
C GLY A 234 9.31 15.29 -4.19
N PRO A 235 9.39 13.96 -4.07
CA PRO A 235 8.74 13.19 -3.01
C PRO A 235 9.38 13.44 -1.64
N ASN A 236 8.73 12.92 -0.61
CA ASN A 236 9.28 12.78 0.74
C ASN A 236 10.54 11.88 0.69
N LEU A 237 11.49 12.06 1.61
CA LEU A 237 12.65 11.16 1.73
C LEU A 237 12.17 9.74 2.09
N SER A 238 12.84 8.67 1.65
CA SER A 238 12.48 7.34 2.15
C SER A 238 12.72 7.24 3.66
N ARG A 239 11.83 6.55 4.37
CA ARG A 239 12.00 6.24 5.79
C ARG A 239 13.22 5.35 6.00
N ALA A 240 13.60 4.53 5.00
CA ALA A 240 14.85 3.78 4.99
C ALA A 240 16.08 4.71 5.13
N HIS A 241 16.15 5.76 4.31
CA HIS A 241 17.23 6.75 4.34
C HIS A 241 17.20 7.64 5.58
N LEU A 242 16.00 8.07 6.01
CA LEU A 242 15.85 8.79 7.27
C LEU A 242 16.30 7.95 8.48
N HIS A 243 15.95 6.66 8.53
CA HIS A 243 16.38 5.76 9.60
C HIS A 243 17.89 5.50 9.58
N ARG A 244 18.49 5.38 8.39
CA ARG A 244 19.94 5.15 8.24
C ARG A 244 20.79 6.31 8.77
N GLN A 245 20.31 7.55 8.61
CA GLN A 245 21.05 8.77 8.93
C GLN A 245 20.65 9.41 10.27
N LEU A 246 19.35 9.36 10.61
CA LEU A 246 18.76 9.96 11.81
C LEU A 246 17.77 8.97 12.47
N PRO A 247 18.24 7.84 13.04
CA PRO A 247 17.35 6.86 13.66
C PRO A 247 16.48 7.47 14.79
N ASP A 248 17.00 8.46 15.52
CA ASP A 248 16.26 9.21 16.54
C ASP A 248 15.04 9.97 16.01
N ALA A 249 15.01 10.35 14.72
CA ALA A 249 13.83 10.93 14.08
C ALA A 249 12.72 9.88 13.90
N MET A 250 13.11 8.63 13.67
CA MET A 250 12.22 7.48 13.46
C MET A 250 11.86 6.73 14.76
N ALA A 251 12.44 7.13 15.90
CA ALA A 251 12.18 6.54 17.21
C ALA A 251 10.66 6.39 17.49
N GLY A 252 10.25 5.18 17.88
CA GLY A 252 8.84 4.85 18.12
C GLY A 252 7.96 4.70 16.87
N SER A 253 8.53 4.73 15.66
CA SER A 253 7.83 4.49 14.39
C SER A 253 8.51 3.46 13.48
N VAL A 254 9.43 2.67 14.04
CA VAL A 254 10.04 1.51 13.38
C VAL A 254 9.57 0.22 14.05
N VAL A 255 9.29 -0.81 13.25
CA VAL A 255 9.18 -2.21 13.71
C VAL A 255 10.44 -2.93 13.29
N GLU A 256 11.26 -3.34 14.26
CA GLU A 256 12.47 -4.14 14.00
C GLU A 256 12.15 -5.64 14.15
N ARG A 257 12.59 -6.45 13.18
CA ARG A 257 12.38 -7.92 13.14
C ARG A 257 13.60 -8.63 12.54
N PRO A 258 13.98 -9.84 12.99
CA PRO A 258 14.92 -10.66 12.24
C PRO A 258 14.31 -11.10 10.90
N PHE A 259 15.14 -11.48 9.94
CA PHE A 259 14.69 -12.21 8.76
C PHE A 259 13.93 -13.48 9.19
N PRO A 260 12.77 -13.82 8.60
CA PRO A 260 12.04 -15.04 8.92
C PRO A 260 12.88 -16.28 8.56
N THR A 261 13.17 -17.12 9.55
CA THR A 261 13.84 -18.43 9.35
C THR A 261 12.85 -19.57 9.14
N SER A 262 11.63 -19.42 9.63
CA SER A 262 10.48 -20.29 9.41
C SER A 262 9.19 -19.48 9.51
N GLY A 263 8.18 -19.79 8.68
CA GLY A 263 6.95 -19.00 8.63
C GLY A 263 7.17 -17.62 7.99
N SER A 264 6.49 -16.60 8.53
CA SER A 264 6.52 -15.24 8.00
C SER A 264 6.46 -14.18 9.10
N VAL A 265 7.08 -13.02 8.86
CA VAL A 265 6.87 -11.80 9.66
C VAL A 265 5.59 -11.12 9.17
N SER A 266 4.59 -10.98 10.03
CA SER A 266 3.41 -10.13 9.77
C SER A 266 3.55 -8.78 10.48
N VAL A 267 3.17 -7.68 9.82
CA VAL A 267 3.19 -6.33 10.41
C VAL A 267 2.13 -5.43 9.77
N ARG A 268 1.47 -4.58 10.58
CA ARG A 268 0.67 -3.47 10.10
C ARG A 268 1.51 -2.19 10.07
N LEU A 269 1.62 -1.52 8.93
CA LEU A 269 2.32 -0.24 8.77
C LEU A 269 1.34 0.87 8.40
N ARG A 270 1.54 2.06 8.96
CA ARG A 270 0.85 3.30 8.56
C ARG A 270 1.62 3.96 7.41
N SER A 271 0.91 4.62 6.50
CA SER A 271 1.53 5.41 5.43
C SER A 271 2.56 6.41 6.00
N ALA A 272 3.78 6.34 5.48
CA ALA A 272 4.88 7.25 5.76
C ALA A 272 4.70 8.64 5.13
N SER A 273 3.79 8.74 4.15
CA SER A 273 3.42 9.96 3.43
C SER A 273 2.45 10.83 4.22
N ALA A 274 1.60 10.22 5.05
CA ALA A 274 0.53 10.89 5.79
C ALA A 274 1.08 11.85 6.87
N ASP A 275 0.97 13.15 6.61
CA ASP A 275 1.65 14.26 7.30
C ASP A 275 1.98 14.04 8.78
N VAL A 276 3.27 14.13 9.09
CA VAL A 276 3.81 14.01 10.45
C VAL A 276 3.49 15.22 11.33
N ALA A 277 2.86 16.26 10.76
CA ALA A 277 2.42 17.46 11.45
C ALA A 277 1.26 17.23 12.46
N ARG A 278 0.56 16.07 12.43
CA ARG A 278 -0.44 15.71 13.45
C ARG A 278 0.22 15.44 14.81
N GLN A 279 0.40 16.51 15.60
CA GLN A 279 0.72 16.44 17.04
C GLN A 279 -0.20 15.42 17.72
N GLY A 280 0.40 14.45 18.43
CA GLY A 280 -0.30 13.34 19.08
C GLY A 280 -0.24 12.00 18.36
N SER A 281 0.09 11.93 17.05
CA SER A 281 0.19 10.63 16.33
C SER A 281 1.55 9.93 16.40
N GLY A 282 2.50 10.48 17.19
CA GLY A 282 3.85 9.95 17.34
C GLY A 282 3.92 8.71 18.24
N ARG A 283 3.70 7.53 17.65
CA ARG A 283 4.07 6.17 18.14
C ARG A 283 3.64 5.02 17.21
N GLN A 284 3.03 5.34 16.07
CA GLN A 284 2.57 4.36 15.09
C GLN A 284 3.71 3.98 14.13
N PRO A 285 3.82 2.71 13.71
CA PRO A 285 4.91 2.25 12.85
C PRO A 285 4.68 2.67 11.39
N THR A 286 5.70 3.25 10.76
CA THR A 286 5.68 3.65 9.34
C THR A 286 6.82 3.01 8.54
N LEU A 287 7.63 2.19 9.20
CA LEU A 287 8.77 1.47 8.62
C LEU A 287 8.92 0.10 9.30
N LEU A 288 9.03 -0.96 8.52
CA LEU A 288 9.57 -2.24 8.95
C LEU A 288 11.08 -2.25 8.62
N VAL A 289 11.91 -2.66 9.58
CA VAL A 289 13.32 -2.99 9.37
C VAL A 289 13.52 -4.47 9.66
N LEU A 290 14.11 -5.15 8.68
CA LEU A 290 14.42 -6.57 8.70
C LEU A 290 15.93 -6.75 8.83
N HIS A 291 16.35 -7.45 9.88
CA HIS A 291 17.75 -7.65 10.24
C HIS A 291 18.26 -9.01 9.75
N PRO A 292 19.31 -9.07 8.92
CA PRO A 292 19.89 -10.32 8.44
C PRO A 292 20.57 -11.10 9.57
N ALA A 293 20.71 -12.41 9.40
CA ALA A 293 21.45 -13.24 10.34
C ALA A 293 22.94 -12.84 10.34
N GLY A 294 23.50 -12.51 11.52
CA GLY A 294 24.89 -12.06 11.64
C GLY A 294 25.14 -10.63 11.14
N GLU A 295 24.14 -9.75 11.20
CA GLU A 295 24.23 -8.36 10.75
C GLU A 295 25.53 -7.63 11.22
N PRO A 296 26.30 -7.03 10.31
CA PRO A 296 27.48 -6.24 10.67
C PRO A 296 27.08 -4.90 11.31
N ALA A 297 27.98 -4.30 12.09
CA ALA A 297 27.74 -2.99 12.73
C ALA A 297 27.47 -1.82 11.75
N SER A 298 27.72 -2.01 10.45
CA SER A 298 27.34 -1.08 9.38
C SER A 298 25.86 -1.15 8.98
N GLY A 299 25.11 -2.17 9.42
CA GLY A 299 23.72 -2.46 9.04
C GLY A 299 23.55 -3.05 7.64
N VAL A 300 24.64 -3.37 6.94
CA VAL A 300 24.59 -3.87 5.55
C VAL A 300 23.82 -5.20 5.49
N GLY A 301 22.94 -5.32 4.50
CA GLY A 301 22.01 -6.45 4.36
C GLY A 301 20.66 -6.25 5.03
N ARG A 302 20.44 -5.15 5.78
CA ARG A 302 19.10 -4.77 6.25
C ARG A 302 18.16 -4.55 5.07
N ILE A 303 16.95 -5.08 5.17
CA ILE A 303 15.82 -4.76 4.28
C ILE A 303 14.87 -3.81 5.00
N TYR A 304 14.32 -2.86 4.26
CA TYR A 304 13.45 -1.80 4.73
C TYR A 304 12.15 -1.86 3.93
N VAL A 305 11.00 -1.78 4.59
CA VAL A 305 9.70 -1.76 3.93
C VAL A 305 8.86 -0.61 4.49
N GLU A 306 8.42 0.28 3.61
CA GLU A 306 7.58 1.45 3.94
C GLU A 306 6.31 1.47 3.10
N PHE A 307 5.22 2.02 3.64
CA PHE A 307 3.97 2.22 2.91
C PHE A 307 3.82 3.68 2.50
N ARG A 308 3.46 3.97 1.24
CA ARG A 308 3.39 5.33 0.70
C ARG A 308 2.13 5.58 -0.11
N THR A 309 1.60 6.79 0.05
CA THR A 309 0.36 7.27 -0.57
C THR A 309 0.51 8.70 -1.08
N ALA A 310 -0.37 9.14 -1.97
CA ALA A 310 -0.33 10.43 -2.65
C ALA A 310 -0.75 11.60 -1.72
N THR A 311 -0.06 11.75 -0.59
CA THR A 311 -0.38 12.68 0.49
C THR A 311 0.86 13.42 1.00
N GLY A 312 0.67 14.60 1.60
CA GLY A 312 1.77 15.42 2.13
C GLY A 312 2.80 15.78 1.06
N TRP A 313 4.07 15.46 1.32
CA TRP A 313 5.16 15.63 0.36
C TRP A 313 5.16 14.60 -0.78
N ASP A 314 4.47 13.46 -0.62
CA ASP A 314 4.30 12.43 -1.65
C ASP A 314 3.06 12.65 -2.53
N ALA A 315 2.40 13.81 -2.48
CA ALA A 315 1.24 14.15 -3.31
C ALA A 315 1.52 14.25 -4.84
N GLY A 316 2.67 13.75 -5.30
CA GLY A 316 3.04 13.54 -6.69
C GLY A 316 3.21 12.05 -7.05
N LEU A 317 2.97 11.14 -6.11
CA LEU A 317 2.82 9.71 -6.41
C LEU A 317 1.50 9.46 -7.14
N ASP A 318 1.48 8.49 -8.05
CA ASP A 318 0.32 8.19 -8.89
C ASP A 318 -0.51 7.04 -8.28
N PRO A 319 -1.79 7.24 -7.96
CA PRO A 319 -2.66 6.15 -7.50
C PRO A 319 -2.85 5.02 -8.53
N VAL A 320 -2.95 5.33 -9.82
CA VAL A 320 -3.52 4.42 -10.85
C VAL A 320 -2.70 4.30 -12.13
N GLY A 321 -1.76 5.20 -12.37
CA GLY A 321 -0.95 5.25 -13.60
C GLY A 321 0.06 4.11 -13.75
N THR A 322 0.82 4.18 -14.83
CA THR A 322 1.65 3.09 -15.38
C THR A 322 3.16 3.26 -15.18
N ASP A 323 3.58 4.29 -14.44
CA ASP A 323 5.00 4.62 -14.24
C ASP A 323 5.52 4.13 -12.86
N LEU A 324 6.78 4.42 -12.51
CA LEU A 324 7.42 3.97 -11.26
C LEU A 324 7.04 4.77 -10.00
N SER A 325 6.17 5.77 -10.13
CA SER A 325 5.83 6.72 -9.06
C SER A 325 4.61 6.29 -8.23
N ARG A 326 4.21 5.00 -8.28
CA ARG A 326 2.87 4.61 -7.81
C ARG A 326 2.73 4.60 -6.29
N GLU A 327 1.51 4.88 -5.80
CA GLU A 327 1.13 4.54 -4.43
C GLU A 327 1.33 3.04 -4.17
N GLY A 328 1.91 2.66 -3.04
CA GLY A 328 2.27 1.27 -2.79
C GLY A 328 3.19 1.03 -1.61
N VAL A 329 3.62 -0.21 -1.48
CA VAL A 329 4.57 -0.68 -0.48
C VAL A 329 5.95 -0.72 -1.10
N VAL A 330 6.83 0.19 -0.68
CA VAL A 330 8.18 0.37 -1.24
C VAL A 330 9.19 -0.41 -0.41
N VAL A 331 10.13 -1.06 -1.09
CA VAL A 331 11.21 -1.83 -0.48
C VAL A 331 12.56 -1.21 -0.81
N HIS A 332 13.41 -1.06 0.21
CA HIS A 332 14.82 -0.70 0.06
C HIS A 332 15.72 -1.71 0.79
N SER A 333 17.02 -1.71 0.46
CA SER A 333 18.07 -2.42 1.19
C SER A 333 19.22 -1.47 1.54
N LEU A 334 19.94 -1.73 2.63
CA LEU A 334 21.26 -1.11 2.85
C LEU A 334 22.34 -2.00 2.23
N THR A 335 22.87 -1.58 1.08
CA THR A 335 23.86 -2.33 0.29
C THR A 335 25.23 -1.65 0.40
N ASP A 336 26.31 -2.41 0.53
CA ASP A 336 27.67 -1.84 0.50
C ASP A 336 28.12 -1.56 -0.93
N VAL A 337 28.70 -0.38 -1.16
CA VAL A 337 29.16 0.07 -2.49
C VAL A 337 30.69 0.17 -2.47
N PRO A 338 31.43 -0.61 -3.28
CA PRO A 338 32.90 -0.60 -3.25
C PRO A 338 33.49 0.81 -3.41
N GLY A 339 34.37 1.19 -2.48
CA GLY A 339 34.99 2.53 -2.43
C GLY A 339 34.11 3.65 -1.85
N THR A 340 32.80 3.43 -1.73
CA THR A 340 31.80 4.44 -1.33
C THR A 340 31.13 4.10 0.01
N GLY A 341 31.10 2.83 0.40
CA GLY A 341 30.49 2.32 1.63
C GLY A 341 28.96 2.11 1.52
N PRO A 342 28.26 1.90 2.65
CA PRO A 342 26.83 1.56 2.64
C PRO A 342 25.95 2.65 2.02
N ARG A 343 25.03 2.28 1.14
CA ARG A 343 24.01 3.17 0.53
C ARG A 343 22.63 2.52 0.50
N ILE A 344 21.59 3.35 0.58
CA ILE A 344 20.19 2.93 0.48
C ILE A 344 19.86 2.65 -0.98
N TRP A 345 19.39 1.45 -1.25
CA TRP A 345 19.17 0.91 -2.59
C TRP A 345 17.70 0.52 -2.76
N TYR A 346 17.01 1.04 -3.76
CA TYR A 346 15.62 0.67 -4.08
C TYR A 346 15.55 -0.77 -4.63
N ARG A 347 14.66 -1.58 -4.06
CA ARG A 347 14.49 -3.03 -4.36
C ARG A 347 13.06 -3.41 -4.72
N GLY A 348 12.16 -2.44 -4.92
CA GLY A 348 10.83 -2.70 -5.47
C GLY A 348 9.70 -1.84 -4.90
N VAL A 349 8.54 -1.97 -5.54
CA VAL A 349 7.27 -1.45 -5.06
C VAL A 349 6.16 -2.47 -5.38
N VAL A 350 5.25 -2.71 -4.44
CA VAL A 350 3.96 -3.36 -4.69
C VAL A 350 2.89 -2.25 -4.80
N PRO A 351 2.38 -1.94 -6.01
CA PRO A 351 1.42 -0.84 -6.18
C PRO A 351 0.04 -1.19 -5.61
N LEU A 352 -0.67 -0.20 -5.04
CA LEU A 352 -1.99 -0.43 -4.44
C LEU A 352 -3.07 -0.89 -5.43
N ASN A 353 -3.04 -0.38 -6.66
CA ASN A 353 -4.01 -0.72 -7.71
C ASN A 353 -3.35 -1.65 -8.73
N SER A 354 -2.90 -2.80 -8.23
CA SER A 354 -2.23 -3.88 -8.96
C SER A 354 -2.96 -5.19 -8.68
N ILE A 355 -3.07 -6.08 -9.68
CA ILE A 355 -3.48 -7.47 -9.40
C ILE A 355 -2.37 -8.22 -8.66
N ASP A 356 -1.11 -7.82 -8.85
CA ASP A 356 0.04 -8.38 -8.18
C ASP A 356 0.20 -7.81 -6.78
N THR A 357 0.23 -8.67 -5.77
CA THR A 357 0.26 -8.29 -4.35
C THR A 357 1.61 -8.50 -3.68
N ASP A 358 2.65 -8.96 -4.40
CA ASP A 358 3.98 -9.14 -3.82
C ASP A 358 5.14 -8.58 -4.65
N VAL A 359 6.35 -8.66 -4.08
CA VAL A 359 7.64 -8.36 -4.72
C VAL A 359 8.73 -9.22 -4.08
N ALA A 360 9.59 -9.86 -4.89
CA ALA A 360 10.79 -10.52 -4.39
C ALA A 360 11.95 -9.52 -4.28
N VAL A 361 12.63 -9.54 -3.14
CA VAL A 361 13.58 -8.49 -2.76
C VAL A 361 14.99 -8.88 -3.23
N ASP A 362 15.33 -8.46 -4.45
CA ASP A 362 16.56 -8.68 -5.26
C ASP A 362 17.92 -8.79 -4.53
N SER A 363 18.05 -8.30 -3.30
CA SER A 363 19.26 -8.44 -2.46
C SER A 363 19.18 -9.55 -1.40
N SER A 364 18.15 -10.39 -1.44
CA SER A 364 17.82 -11.38 -0.41
C SER A 364 16.92 -12.50 -0.96
N ASN A 365 16.62 -13.50 -0.13
CA ASN A 365 15.60 -14.52 -0.43
C ASN A 365 14.21 -14.14 0.14
N LEU A 366 13.93 -12.86 0.37
CA LEU A 366 12.67 -12.42 0.98
C LEU A 366 11.63 -12.04 -0.09
N THR A 367 10.37 -12.36 0.17
CA THR A 367 9.21 -11.84 -0.58
C THR A 367 8.34 -11.01 0.37
N VAL A 368 7.95 -9.82 -0.07
CA VAL A 368 7.07 -8.89 0.67
C VAL A 368 5.71 -8.88 0.00
N THR A 369 4.65 -9.21 0.73
CA THR A 369 3.28 -9.36 0.23
C THR A 369 2.31 -8.44 0.99
N ILE A 370 1.44 -7.75 0.26
CA ILE A 370 0.27 -7.04 0.81
C ILE A 370 -0.80 -8.07 1.15
N VAL A 371 -1.26 -8.07 2.41
CA VAL A 371 -2.35 -8.93 2.91
C VAL A 371 -3.69 -8.17 2.94
N GLY A 372 -3.64 -6.85 3.12
CA GLY A 372 -4.82 -6.00 3.15
C GLY A 372 -4.44 -4.51 3.23
N VAL A 373 -5.36 -3.64 2.82
CA VAL A 373 -5.20 -2.18 2.82
C VAL A 373 -6.44 -1.58 3.46
N ASP A 374 -6.28 -0.61 4.36
CA ASP A 374 -7.41 0.10 4.98
C ASP A 374 -8.13 0.95 3.91
N PRO A 375 -9.47 1.03 3.86
CA PRO A 375 -10.18 1.75 2.78
C PRO A 375 -9.84 3.24 2.68
N ASP A 376 -9.35 3.87 3.76
CA ASP A 376 -8.87 5.25 3.77
C ASP A 376 -7.40 5.42 3.32
N ARG A 377 -6.72 4.30 3.01
CA ARG A 377 -5.29 4.17 2.69
C ARG A 377 -4.35 4.69 3.81
N THR A 378 -4.82 4.79 5.06
CA THR A 378 -3.94 5.11 6.20
C THR A 378 -3.03 3.93 6.57
N TRP A 379 -3.50 2.68 6.45
CA TRP A 379 -2.75 1.49 6.85
C TRP A 379 -2.67 0.42 5.76
N VAL A 380 -1.62 -0.41 5.86
CA VAL A 380 -1.45 -1.67 5.10
C VAL A 380 -1.03 -2.78 6.06
N ASP A 381 -1.59 -3.97 5.87
CA ASP A 381 -1.13 -5.21 6.50
C ASP A 381 -0.19 -5.95 5.54
N LEU A 382 0.99 -6.29 6.04
CA LEU A 382 2.07 -6.91 5.28
C LEU A 382 2.42 -8.29 5.85
N ARG A 383 2.86 -9.16 4.96
CA ARG A 383 3.52 -10.43 5.27
C ARG A 383 4.86 -10.47 4.55
N VAL A 384 5.93 -10.84 5.26
CA VAL A 384 7.25 -11.07 4.67
C VAL A 384 7.65 -12.52 4.91
N SER A 385 7.89 -13.26 3.84
CA SER A 385 8.33 -14.67 3.86
C SER A 385 9.78 -14.81 3.40
N ASN A 386 10.36 -15.98 3.66
CA ASN A 386 11.67 -16.40 3.16
C ASN A 386 11.47 -17.55 2.17
N GLY A 387 11.98 -17.38 0.96
CA GLY A 387 11.60 -18.11 -0.23
C GLY A 387 10.63 -17.32 -1.11
N PRO A 388 10.62 -17.58 -2.44
CA PRO A 388 9.66 -16.97 -3.35
C PRO A 388 8.22 -17.39 -2.98
N ALA A 389 7.27 -16.50 -3.20
CA ALA A 389 5.86 -16.86 -3.11
C ALA A 389 5.47 -17.86 -4.23
N ASN A 390 4.62 -18.82 -3.89
CA ASN A 390 4.04 -19.73 -4.87
C ASN A 390 3.06 -18.96 -5.76
N ARG A 391 3.13 -19.19 -7.08
CA ARG A 391 2.18 -18.61 -8.04
C ARG A 391 0.75 -18.99 -7.68
N ALA A 392 -0.03 -18.00 -7.27
CA ALA A 392 -1.42 -18.15 -6.87
C ALA A 392 -2.27 -17.02 -7.45
N VAL A 393 -3.53 -17.32 -7.74
CA VAL A 393 -4.54 -16.36 -8.18
C VAL A 393 -5.76 -16.54 -7.29
N THR A 394 -6.11 -15.50 -6.54
CA THR A 394 -7.31 -15.45 -5.71
C THR A 394 -8.37 -14.64 -6.46
N VAL A 395 -9.57 -15.20 -6.58
CA VAL A 395 -10.76 -14.49 -7.08
C VAL A 395 -11.76 -14.38 -5.93
N ALA A 396 -12.29 -13.17 -5.69
CA ALA A 396 -13.25 -12.91 -4.63
C ALA A 396 -14.43 -12.07 -5.15
N SER A 397 -15.63 -12.28 -4.61
CA SER A 397 -16.76 -11.38 -4.85
C SER A 397 -16.59 -10.10 -4.02
N ARG A 398 -16.63 -8.94 -4.66
CA ARG A 398 -16.51 -7.60 -4.02
C ARG A 398 -17.86 -6.93 -3.82
N LEU A 399 -18.80 -7.15 -4.74
CA LEU A 399 -20.14 -6.58 -4.69
C LEU A 399 -21.13 -7.54 -5.34
N ARG A 400 -22.30 -7.73 -4.72
CA ARG A 400 -23.44 -8.44 -5.30
C ARG A 400 -24.73 -7.65 -5.08
N SER A 401 -25.60 -7.59 -6.09
CA SER A 401 -26.96 -7.05 -6.05
C SER A 401 -27.94 -8.02 -6.72
N GLU A 402 -29.19 -7.98 -6.28
CA GLU A 402 -30.32 -8.72 -6.85
C GLU A 402 -31.42 -7.71 -7.20
N ASP A 403 -31.38 -7.20 -8.42
CA ASP A 403 -32.22 -6.11 -8.88
C ASP A 403 -33.57 -6.68 -9.35
N THR A 404 -34.65 -6.31 -8.67
CA THR A 404 -36.00 -6.82 -8.95
C THR A 404 -36.63 -6.12 -10.15
N LEU A 405 -37.06 -6.91 -11.15
CA LEU A 405 -37.53 -6.39 -12.45
C LEU A 405 -39.06 -6.44 -12.61
N GLY A 406 -39.75 -7.30 -11.84
CA GLY A 406 -41.21 -7.44 -11.90
C GLY A 406 -41.73 -8.76 -11.35
N VAL A 407 -43.05 -8.89 -11.27
CA VAL A 407 -43.73 -10.11 -10.81
C VAL A 407 -43.71 -11.22 -11.88
N VAL A 408 -43.52 -12.46 -11.45
CA VAL A 408 -43.69 -13.69 -12.23
C VAL A 408 -45.04 -14.31 -11.85
N GLY A 409 -46.02 -14.23 -12.73
CA GLY A 409 -47.38 -14.71 -12.47
C GLY A 409 -48.24 -13.65 -11.79
N ALA A 410 -48.87 -13.99 -10.66
CA ALA A 410 -49.79 -13.11 -9.94
C ALA A 410 -49.14 -12.53 -8.68
N GLU A 411 -49.33 -11.22 -8.48
CA GLU A 411 -49.07 -10.54 -7.21
C GLU A 411 -50.36 -10.57 -6.37
N THR A 412 -50.24 -10.83 -5.07
CA THR A 412 -51.31 -10.66 -4.09
C THR A 412 -50.97 -9.55 -3.10
N THR A 413 -51.98 -8.94 -2.51
CA THR A 413 -51.82 -8.03 -1.37
C THR A 413 -52.35 -8.68 -0.11
N GLU A 414 -51.56 -8.59 0.97
CA GLU A 414 -51.93 -9.03 2.31
C GLU A 414 -51.72 -7.87 3.31
N GLU A 415 -52.47 -7.86 4.42
CA GLU A 415 -52.20 -6.94 5.52
C GLU A 415 -51.23 -7.59 6.50
N THR A 416 -50.19 -6.86 6.87
CA THR A 416 -49.33 -7.25 8.00
C THR A 416 -50.14 -7.28 9.31
N PRO A 417 -49.68 -7.99 10.36
CA PRO A 417 -50.27 -7.94 11.71
C PRO A 417 -50.30 -6.56 12.39
N CYS A 418 -49.97 -5.47 11.68
CA CYS A 418 -49.98 -4.09 12.15
C CYS A 418 -50.91 -3.18 11.33
N GLY A 419 -51.60 -3.71 10.31
CA GLY A 419 -52.48 -2.95 9.41
C GLY A 419 -51.76 -2.31 8.21
N ASP A 420 -50.45 -2.48 8.07
CA ASP A 420 -49.71 -2.03 6.89
C ASP A 420 -49.98 -2.99 5.73
N THR A 421 -50.58 -2.53 4.62
CA THR A 421 -50.77 -3.33 3.39
C THR A 421 -49.45 -3.52 2.65
N VAL A 422 -49.17 -4.76 2.25
CA VAL A 422 -47.93 -5.18 1.58
C VAL A 422 -48.22 -6.11 0.41
N ARG A 423 -47.42 -6.03 -0.65
CA ARG A 423 -47.47 -6.95 -1.79
C ARG A 423 -46.63 -8.19 -1.53
N ARG A 424 -47.12 -9.34 -2.00
CA ARG A 424 -46.45 -10.63 -1.93
C ARG A 424 -46.63 -11.39 -3.26
N GLY A 425 -45.59 -12.09 -3.70
CA GLY A 425 -45.62 -12.88 -4.93
C GLY A 425 -44.27 -13.51 -5.25
N THR A 426 -44.12 -14.00 -6.47
CA THR A 426 -42.83 -14.39 -7.04
C THR A 426 -42.29 -13.23 -7.87
N TYR A 427 -41.04 -12.83 -7.67
CA TYR A 427 -40.43 -11.69 -8.34
C TYR A 427 -39.17 -12.11 -9.09
N ALA A 428 -39.05 -11.71 -10.35
CA ALA A 428 -37.86 -11.94 -11.16
C ALA A 428 -36.74 -10.96 -10.77
N THR A 429 -35.52 -11.47 -10.60
CA THR A 429 -34.31 -10.66 -10.37
C THR A 429 -33.36 -10.77 -11.55
N SER A 430 -32.53 -9.72 -11.70
CA SER A 430 -31.24 -9.76 -12.38
C SER A 430 -30.16 -9.71 -11.30
N THR A 431 -29.20 -10.63 -11.36
CA THR A 431 -28.07 -10.67 -10.42
C THR A 431 -26.90 -9.92 -11.05
N LEU A 432 -26.44 -8.85 -10.39
CA LEU A 432 -25.18 -8.18 -10.70
C LEU A 432 -24.14 -8.63 -9.66
N GLU A 433 -23.00 -9.17 -10.11
CA GLU A 433 -21.89 -9.52 -9.21
C GLU A 433 -20.54 -9.07 -9.81
N ILE A 434 -19.67 -8.48 -8.98
CA ILE A 434 -18.35 -7.99 -9.37
C ILE A 434 -17.27 -8.77 -8.63
N PHE A 435 -16.35 -9.35 -9.39
CA PHE A 435 -15.26 -10.19 -8.91
C PHE A 435 -13.91 -9.47 -9.03
N THR A 436 -13.17 -9.39 -7.93
CA THR A 436 -11.77 -8.97 -7.90
C THR A 436 -10.83 -10.13 -8.20
N VAL A 437 -9.68 -9.83 -8.79
CA VAL A 437 -8.54 -10.73 -8.92
C VAL A 437 -7.34 -10.17 -8.16
N SER A 438 -6.62 -11.04 -7.44
CA SER A 438 -5.34 -10.72 -6.80
C SER A 438 -4.40 -11.91 -6.89
N THR A 439 -3.10 -11.68 -7.00
CA THR A 439 -2.08 -12.71 -7.23
C THR A 439 -0.88 -12.57 -6.30
N ALA A 440 -0.18 -13.69 -6.11
CA ALA A 440 1.08 -13.79 -5.39
C ALA A 440 2.03 -14.70 -6.17
N GLY A 441 3.34 -14.50 -6.05
CA GLY A 441 4.36 -15.20 -6.83
C GLY A 441 4.54 -14.65 -8.26
N PHE A 442 4.07 -13.42 -8.53
CA PHE A 442 4.23 -12.73 -9.82
C PHE A 442 5.15 -11.49 -9.71
N GLY A 443 5.36 -10.96 -8.50
CA GLY A 443 5.96 -9.64 -8.21
C GLY A 443 7.37 -9.30 -8.70
N GLY A 444 8.02 -10.19 -9.45
CA GLY A 444 9.34 -9.99 -10.01
C GLY A 444 10.41 -9.65 -8.97
N VAL A 445 11.45 -8.94 -9.41
CA VAL A 445 12.60 -8.51 -8.58
C VAL A 445 12.57 -7.01 -8.26
N GLY A 446 11.38 -6.40 -8.27
CA GLY A 446 11.16 -4.99 -7.93
C GLY A 446 11.64 -3.93 -8.94
N GLN A 447 12.42 -4.33 -9.95
CA GLN A 447 12.55 -3.58 -11.20
C GLN A 447 11.24 -3.69 -11.99
N PRO A 448 10.84 -2.70 -12.82
CA PRO A 448 9.73 -2.90 -13.73
C PRO A 448 10.08 -4.02 -14.71
N THR A 449 9.40 -5.16 -14.57
CA THR A 449 9.52 -6.26 -15.53
C THR A 449 8.97 -5.81 -16.87
N ALA A 450 9.49 -6.38 -17.97
CA ALA A 450 9.11 -5.97 -19.32
C ALA A 450 7.63 -6.28 -19.69
N THR A 451 6.89 -6.95 -18.81
CA THR A 451 5.42 -7.03 -18.84
C THR A 451 4.92 -7.28 -17.42
N ALA A 452 3.99 -6.45 -16.94
CA ALA A 452 3.22 -6.73 -15.71
C ALA A 452 2.31 -7.97 -15.94
N PRO A 453 1.91 -8.70 -14.88
CA PRO A 453 0.98 -9.81 -15.05
C PRO A 453 -0.34 -9.34 -15.67
N THR A 454 -0.85 -10.11 -16.62
CA THR A 454 -2.13 -9.84 -17.29
C THR A 454 -3.13 -10.95 -16.96
N ALA A 455 -4.39 -10.56 -16.68
CA ALA A 455 -5.46 -11.49 -16.39
C ALA A 455 -6.38 -11.69 -17.59
N SER A 456 -6.92 -12.90 -17.72
CA SER A 456 -7.89 -13.30 -18.74
C SER A 456 -8.99 -14.14 -18.11
N TRP A 457 -10.21 -14.02 -18.61
CA TRP A 457 -11.40 -14.58 -17.97
C TRP A 457 -12.13 -15.57 -18.87
N THR A 458 -12.74 -16.57 -18.23
CA THR A 458 -13.60 -17.59 -18.85
C THR A 458 -14.81 -17.82 -17.96
N VAL A 459 -16.01 -17.80 -18.54
CA VAL A 459 -17.30 -17.86 -17.86
C VAL A 459 -18.06 -19.08 -18.35
N GLY A 460 -18.31 -20.07 -17.49
CA GLY A 460 -18.96 -21.33 -17.88
C GLY A 460 -18.21 -22.10 -18.98
N GLY A 461 -16.87 -21.98 -19.01
CA GLY A 461 -16.02 -22.56 -20.06
C GLY A 461 -15.90 -21.75 -21.35
N VAL A 462 -16.58 -20.60 -21.48
CA VAL A 462 -16.48 -19.71 -22.65
C VAL A 462 -15.52 -18.54 -22.35
N PRO A 463 -14.43 -18.35 -23.11
CA PRO A 463 -13.51 -17.23 -22.90
C PRO A 463 -14.15 -15.90 -23.30
N ILE A 464 -13.85 -14.84 -22.55
CA ILE A 464 -14.34 -13.47 -22.81
C ILE A 464 -13.18 -12.51 -23.08
N SER A 465 -13.41 -11.47 -23.90
CA SER A 465 -12.34 -10.61 -24.42
C SER A 465 -12.84 -9.20 -24.78
N GLY A 466 -12.05 -8.19 -24.40
CA GLY A 466 -12.46 -6.78 -24.44
C GLY A 466 -12.97 -6.29 -23.08
N THR A 467 -13.30 -5.00 -22.98
CA THR A 467 -13.72 -4.36 -21.71
C THR A 467 -15.21 -4.52 -21.42
N SER A 468 -16.02 -4.95 -22.38
CA SER A 468 -17.41 -5.37 -22.16
C SER A 468 -17.96 -6.20 -23.31
N GLY A 469 -19.05 -6.91 -23.07
CA GLY A 469 -19.77 -7.66 -24.10
C GLY A 469 -20.86 -8.57 -23.52
N VAL A 470 -21.29 -9.54 -24.32
CA VAL A 470 -22.25 -10.58 -23.90
C VAL A 470 -21.59 -11.94 -24.09
N VAL A 471 -21.59 -12.78 -23.06
CA VAL A 471 -21.12 -14.17 -23.13
C VAL A 471 -22.31 -15.13 -23.16
N GLN A 472 -22.22 -16.19 -23.98
CA GLN A 472 -23.26 -17.21 -24.10
C GLN A 472 -22.90 -18.42 -23.23
N VAL A 473 -23.32 -18.39 -21.97
CA VAL A 473 -22.97 -19.37 -20.94
C VAL A 473 -23.74 -20.68 -21.16
N PRO A 474 -23.09 -21.83 -21.37
CA PRO A 474 -23.75 -23.13 -21.46
C PRO A 474 -24.26 -23.57 -20.07
N PHE A 475 -25.53 -23.98 -19.99
CA PHE A 475 -26.14 -24.51 -18.76
C PHE A 475 -27.29 -25.44 -19.11
N ASP A 476 -27.26 -26.66 -18.55
CA ASP A 476 -28.25 -27.74 -18.74
C ASP A 476 -28.75 -27.91 -20.20
N GLY A 477 -27.80 -28.06 -21.13
CA GLY A 477 -28.08 -28.23 -22.56
C GLY A 477 -28.54 -26.97 -23.31
N SER A 478 -28.75 -25.85 -22.61
CA SER A 478 -29.13 -24.55 -23.15
C SER A 478 -27.95 -23.56 -23.10
N THR A 479 -28.11 -22.37 -23.71
CA THR A 479 -27.15 -21.26 -23.61
C THR A 479 -27.85 -19.99 -23.18
N PHE A 480 -27.27 -19.28 -22.21
CA PHE A 480 -27.81 -18.05 -21.64
C PHE A 480 -26.86 -16.88 -21.88
N ALA A 481 -27.40 -15.79 -22.43
CA ALA A 481 -26.70 -14.52 -22.48
C ALA A 481 -26.40 -14.02 -21.05
N VAL A 482 -25.18 -13.59 -20.78
CA VAL A 482 -24.80 -12.86 -19.56
C VAL A 482 -23.98 -11.65 -20.01
N ASP A 483 -24.36 -10.46 -19.58
CA ASP A 483 -23.60 -9.24 -19.87
C ASP A 483 -22.37 -9.21 -18.97
N TYR A 484 -21.22 -8.78 -19.52
CA TYR A 484 -19.97 -8.68 -18.78
C TYR A 484 -19.25 -7.35 -18.99
N THR A 485 -18.46 -6.96 -17.99
CA THR A 485 -17.50 -5.84 -18.04
C THR A 485 -16.16 -6.28 -17.44
N ILE A 486 -15.06 -5.77 -17.99
CA ILE A 486 -13.70 -5.99 -17.46
C ILE A 486 -13.02 -4.64 -17.31
N ASP A 487 -12.54 -4.31 -16.11
CA ASP A 487 -11.72 -3.12 -15.89
C ASP A 487 -10.33 -3.27 -16.55
N PRO A 488 -9.86 -2.29 -17.36
CA PRO A 488 -8.62 -2.42 -18.12
C PRO A 488 -7.33 -2.26 -17.29
N VAL A 489 -7.40 -1.97 -15.99
CA VAL A 489 -6.25 -1.77 -15.09
C VAL A 489 -6.23 -2.79 -13.95
N THR A 490 -7.38 -3.03 -13.31
CA THR A 490 -7.52 -3.96 -12.18
C THR A 490 -8.02 -5.34 -12.60
N PHE A 491 -8.46 -5.50 -13.85
CA PHE A 491 -9.03 -6.74 -14.39
C PHE A 491 -10.25 -7.28 -13.60
N GLU A 492 -10.92 -6.43 -12.79
CA GLU A 492 -12.19 -6.78 -12.16
C GLU A 492 -13.22 -7.20 -13.21
N LEU A 493 -13.92 -8.32 -12.96
CA LEU A 493 -14.98 -8.83 -13.83
C LEU A 493 -16.35 -8.52 -13.21
N GLY A 494 -17.13 -7.68 -13.86
CA GLY A 494 -18.56 -7.54 -13.59
C GLY A 494 -19.37 -8.52 -14.46
N LEU A 495 -20.35 -9.21 -13.86
CA LEU A 495 -21.33 -10.05 -14.56
C LEU A 495 -22.75 -9.64 -14.17
N THR A 496 -23.63 -9.53 -15.16
CA THR A 496 -25.06 -9.24 -14.98
C THR A 496 -25.91 -10.33 -15.65
N SER A 497 -26.73 -11.03 -14.87
CA SER A 497 -27.67 -12.01 -15.42
C SER A 497 -28.87 -11.34 -16.10
N PRO A 498 -29.49 -11.97 -17.11
CA PRO A 498 -30.83 -11.58 -17.54
C PRO A 498 -31.85 -11.79 -16.40
N GLY A 499 -32.96 -11.07 -16.51
CA GLY A 499 -34.08 -11.21 -15.59
C GLY A 499 -34.75 -12.59 -15.62
N GLY A 500 -35.04 -13.16 -14.45
CA GLY A 500 -35.85 -14.39 -14.37
C GLY A 500 -35.05 -15.68 -14.53
N ILE A 501 -33.73 -15.62 -14.69
CA ILE A 501 -32.90 -16.79 -15.04
C ILE A 501 -32.03 -17.24 -13.85
N ARG A 502 -32.21 -18.50 -13.45
CA ARG A 502 -31.28 -19.17 -12.53
C ARG A 502 -30.17 -19.84 -13.32
N LEU A 503 -28.94 -19.44 -13.03
CA LEU A 503 -27.74 -19.84 -13.77
C LEU A 503 -26.58 -20.01 -12.79
N GLY A 504 -25.92 -21.17 -12.81
CA GLY A 504 -24.63 -21.36 -12.15
C GLY A 504 -23.52 -21.41 -13.20
N ALA A 505 -22.57 -20.48 -13.14
CA ALA A 505 -21.46 -20.37 -14.08
C ALA A 505 -20.11 -20.41 -13.33
N ASP A 506 -19.31 -21.44 -13.60
CA ASP A 506 -17.96 -21.52 -13.04
C ASP A 506 -17.07 -20.47 -13.72
N LEU A 507 -16.40 -19.64 -12.92
CA LEU A 507 -15.53 -18.57 -13.36
C LEU A 507 -14.08 -19.00 -13.24
N VAL A 508 -13.30 -18.79 -14.29
CA VAL A 508 -11.87 -19.12 -14.35
C VAL A 508 -11.10 -17.88 -14.76
N CYS A 509 -10.29 -17.36 -13.84
CA CYS A 509 -9.32 -16.30 -14.11
C CYS A 509 -7.95 -16.92 -14.33
N THR A 510 -7.36 -16.74 -15.51
CA THR A 510 -5.98 -17.15 -15.81
C THR A 510 -5.10 -15.90 -15.84
N VAL A 511 -4.09 -15.85 -14.98
CA VAL A 511 -3.12 -14.75 -14.91
C VAL A 511 -1.76 -15.24 -15.40
N SER A 512 -1.11 -14.47 -16.28
CA SER A 512 0.19 -14.82 -16.86
C SER A 512 1.16 -13.65 -16.94
N ASP A 513 2.44 -13.95 -16.79
CA ASP A 513 3.58 -13.07 -17.06
C ASP A 513 4.58 -13.74 -18.04
N GLN A 514 5.80 -13.23 -18.15
CA GLN A 514 6.84 -13.75 -19.05
C GLN A 514 7.47 -15.08 -18.61
N VAL A 515 7.21 -15.53 -17.37
CA VAL A 515 7.86 -16.67 -16.71
C VAL A 515 6.86 -17.80 -16.43
N GLY A 516 5.57 -17.51 -16.29
CA GLY A 516 4.54 -18.53 -16.21
C GLY A 516 3.12 -18.01 -16.04
N SER A 517 2.21 -18.91 -15.72
CA SER A 517 0.81 -18.60 -15.43
C SER A 517 0.29 -19.38 -14.22
N ALA A 518 -0.80 -18.90 -13.65
CA ALA A 518 -1.61 -19.61 -12.65
C ALA A 518 -3.09 -19.28 -12.84
N ILE A 519 -3.95 -20.07 -12.19
CA ILE A 519 -5.41 -20.02 -12.36
C ILE A 519 -6.07 -19.85 -11.00
N GLY A 520 -7.06 -18.96 -10.95
CA GLY A 520 -7.98 -18.78 -9.83
C GLY A 520 -9.39 -19.11 -10.28
N GLN A 521 -10.18 -19.75 -9.41
CA GLN A 521 -11.53 -20.18 -9.73
C GLN A 521 -12.53 -19.71 -8.67
N THR A 522 -13.73 -19.35 -9.12
CA THR A 522 -14.90 -19.11 -8.29
C THR A 522 -16.16 -19.43 -9.09
N ARG A 523 -17.34 -19.03 -8.62
CA ARG A 523 -18.61 -19.30 -9.28
C ARG A 523 -19.54 -18.09 -9.20
N PHE A 524 -20.19 -17.77 -10.31
CA PHE A 524 -21.31 -16.85 -10.37
C PHE A 524 -22.61 -17.65 -10.27
N GLU A 525 -23.54 -17.22 -9.43
CA GLU A 525 -24.83 -17.89 -9.24
C GLU A 525 -25.96 -16.86 -9.33
N ALA A 526 -26.67 -16.80 -10.45
CA ALA A 526 -27.80 -15.90 -10.61
C ALA A 526 -29.03 -16.40 -9.83
N GLY A 527 -29.60 -15.54 -8.97
CA GLY A 527 -30.77 -15.86 -8.15
C GLY A 527 -32.04 -16.05 -8.97
N GLY A 528 -32.18 -15.30 -10.07
CA GLY A 528 -33.21 -15.39 -11.11
C GLY A 528 -34.61 -14.99 -10.67
N TRP A 529 -35.09 -15.51 -9.54
CA TRP A 529 -36.33 -15.10 -8.89
C TRP A 529 -36.34 -15.49 -7.40
N PHE A 530 -37.16 -14.80 -6.61
CA PHE A 530 -37.51 -15.19 -5.24
C PHE A 530 -39.03 -15.19 -5.05
N GLU A 531 -39.52 -15.90 -4.04
CA GLU A 531 -40.90 -15.76 -3.54
C GLU A 531 -40.84 -14.99 -2.21
N GLY A 532 -41.69 -13.98 -2.02
CA GLY A 532 -41.66 -13.16 -0.82
C GLY A 532 -42.47 -11.88 -0.94
N TYR A 533 -42.17 -10.90 -0.09
CA TYR A 533 -42.73 -9.56 -0.17
C TYR A 533 -42.06 -8.74 -1.28
N HIS A 534 -42.74 -7.72 -1.80
CA HIS A 534 -42.11 -6.79 -2.75
C HIS A 534 -40.98 -5.98 -2.06
N PRO A 535 -39.84 -5.70 -2.72
CA PRO A 535 -38.70 -4.94 -2.14
C PRO A 535 -39.10 -3.69 -1.35
N ASP A 536 -39.85 -2.77 -1.95
CA ASP A 536 -40.31 -1.53 -1.29
C ASP A 536 -41.22 -1.74 -0.06
N ASP A 537 -41.81 -2.93 0.11
CA ASP A 537 -42.70 -3.26 1.22
C ASP A 537 -41.97 -3.94 2.40
N PHE A 538 -40.77 -4.50 2.20
CA PHE A 538 -39.94 -5.07 3.28
C PHE A 538 -39.74 -4.12 4.47
N PRO A 539 -39.50 -2.79 4.31
CA PRO A 539 -39.39 -1.87 5.45
C PRO A 539 -40.65 -1.83 6.32
N LYS A 540 -41.85 -1.96 5.73
CA LYS A 540 -43.13 -2.05 6.46
C LYS A 540 -43.22 -3.36 7.23
N VAL A 541 -42.93 -4.48 6.55
CA VAL A 541 -42.93 -5.83 7.15
C VAL A 541 -41.98 -5.90 8.33
N LEU A 542 -40.72 -5.47 8.16
CA LEU A 542 -39.70 -5.49 9.21
C LEU A 542 -40.07 -4.56 10.38
N ALA A 543 -40.62 -3.37 10.11
CA ALA A 543 -41.09 -2.46 11.14
C ALA A 543 -42.31 -3.01 11.91
N CYS A 544 -43.20 -3.77 11.25
CA CYS A 544 -44.30 -4.46 11.93
C CYS A 544 -43.80 -5.62 12.81
N TRP A 545 -42.96 -6.52 12.28
CA TRP A 545 -42.41 -7.64 13.05
C TRP A 545 -41.56 -7.16 14.24
N THR A 546 -40.73 -6.13 14.05
CA THR A 546 -39.94 -5.50 15.14
C THR A 546 -40.83 -4.91 16.24
N ARG A 547 -42.05 -4.45 15.89
CA ARG A 547 -43.07 -3.97 16.83
C ARG A 547 -43.67 -5.15 17.60
N ARG A 548 -44.22 -6.13 16.89
CA ARG A 548 -44.86 -7.32 17.48
C ARG A 548 -43.92 -8.16 18.34
N LEU A 549 -42.64 -8.28 17.99
CA LEU A 549 -41.64 -8.97 18.82
C LEU A 549 -41.34 -8.25 20.14
N LYS A 550 -41.53 -6.92 20.21
CA LYS A 550 -41.47 -6.17 21.48
C LYS A 550 -42.78 -6.29 22.26
N ASP A 551 -43.92 -6.24 21.56
CA ASP A 551 -45.26 -6.35 22.17
C ASP A 551 -45.52 -7.73 22.80
N LEU A 552 -44.86 -8.78 22.30
CA LEU A 552 -44.94 -10.15 22.83
C LEU A 552 -44.20 -10.38 24.16
N ASP A 553 -43.46 -9.37 24.67
CA ASP A 553 -42.68 -9.38 25.92
C ASP A 553 -41.99 -10.73 26.20
N VAL A 554 -41.24 -11.25 25.21
CA VAL A 554 -40.43 -12.46 25.35
C VAL A 554 -39.20 -12.16 26.22
N ARG A 555 -39.47 -11.91 27.50
CA ARG A 555 -38.48 -12.05 28.56
C ARG A 555 -38.17 -13.52 28.65
N VAL A 556 -37.08 -13.91 27.97
CA VAL A 556 -36.25 -14.98 28.48
C VAL A 556 -35.78 -14.54 29.86
N LYS A 557 -36.59 -14.86 30.89
CA LYS A 557 -36.05 -15.00 32.24
C LYS A 557 -34.93 -16.02 32.09
N PRO A 558 -33.66 -15.69 32.36
CA PRO A 558 -32.68 -16.75 32.53
C PRO A 558 -33.23 -17.67 33.62
N GLY A 559 -33.21 -18.98 33.37
CA GLY A 559 -33.51 -19.95 34.42
C GLY A 559 -32.57 -19.72 35.60
N PRO A 560 -32.97 -20.11 36.83
CA PRO A 560 -32.01 -20.13 37.94
C PRO A 560 -30.77 -20.90 37.48
N PHE A 561 -29.59 -20.32 37.68
CA PHE A 561 -28.33 -20.89 37.20
C PHE A 561 -28.02 -22.17 37.99
N GLU A 562 -28.48 -23.31 37.48
CA GLU A 562 -28.13 -24.62 38.00
C GLU A 562 -26.68 -24.92 37.66
N LYS A 563 -25.80 -24.56 38.60
CA LYS A 563 -24.38 -24.87 38.53
C LYS A 563 -24.21 -26.39 38.34
N PRO A 564 -23.52 -26.85 37.28
CA PRO A 564 -23.29 -28.28 37.06
C PRO A 564 -22.64 -28.95 38.27
N THR A 565 -23.21 -30.08 38.70
CA THR A 565 -22.68 -30.91 39.79
C THR A 565 -22.47 -32.34 39.30
N PRO A 566 -21.27 -32.93 39.47
CA PRO A 566 -20.05 -32.32 40.01
C PRO A 566 -19.49 -31.19 39.12
N ASP A 567 -18.68 -30.32 39.70
CA ASP A 567 -17.94 -29.28 38.96
C ASP A 567 -17.12 -29.89 37.81
N PRO A 568 -17.17 -29.31 36.59
CA PRO A 568 -16.29 -29.72 35.50
C PRO A 568 -14.82 -29.47 35.87
N LYS A 569 -13.97 -30.47 35.65
CA LYS A 569 -12.52 -30.36 35.90
C LYS A 569 -11.83 -29.73 34.68
N PHE A 570 -11.67 -28.42 34.70
CA PHE A 570 -10.93 -27.68 33.68
C PHE A 570 -9.40 -27.85 33.84
N ASP A 571 -8.67 -28.08 32.75
CA ASP A 571 -7.20 -27.94 32.71
C ASP A 571 -6.84 -26.47 32.37
N PRO A 572 -6.07 -25.75 33.21
CA PRO A 572 -5.61 -24.40 32.91
C PRO A 572 -4.89 -24.25 31.55
N ARG A 573 -4.33 -25.33 30.99
CA ARG A 573 -3.62 -25.33 29.71
C ARG A 573 -4.53 -25.12 28.50
N GLU A 574 -5.79 -25.57 28.59
CA GLU A 574 -6.78 -25.35 27.51
C GLU A 574 -7.18 -23.87 27.42
N ILE A 575 -7.25 -23.18 28.56
CA ILE A 575 -7.55 -21.75 28.63
C ILE A 575 -6.45 -20.93 27.93
N THR A 576 -5.17 -21.24 28.18
CA THR A 576 -4.06 -20.53 27.53
C THR A 576 -4.07 -20.72 26.01
N ARG A 577 -4.45 -21.91 25.53
CA ARG A 577 -4.57 -22.20 24.10
C ARG A 577 -5.71 -21.39 23.45
N LEU A 578 -6.90 -21.43 24.05
CA LEU A 578 -8.07 -20.68 23.57
C LEU A 578 -7.86 -19.16 23.62
N GLN A 579 -7.11 -18.64 24.60
CA GLN A 579 -6.77 -17.21 24.68
C GLN A 579 -5.79 -16.74 23.60
N ILE A 580 -4.93 -17.63 23.09
CA ILE A 580 -4.07 -17.33 21.93
C ILE A 580 -4.91 -17.38 20.64
N GLU A 581 -5.71 -18.44 20.47
CA GLU A 581 -6.56 -18.63 19.28
C GLU A 581 -7.62 -17.50 19.13
N PHE A 582 -8.14 -16.94 20.24
CA PHE A 582 -8.98 -15.73 20.20
C PHE A 582 -8.21 -14.42 19.95
N GLY A 583 -6.93 -14.36 20.33
CA GLY A 583 -6.11 -13.15 20.20
C GLY A 583 -5.91 -12.74 18.74
N ASP A 584 -5.58 -13.71 17.89
CA ASP A 584 -5.32 -13.47 16.46
C ASP A 584 -6.63 -13.20 15.69
N ALA A 585 -7.75 -13.81 16.08
CA ALA A 585 -9.06 -13.62 15.42
C ALA A 585 -9.60 -12.19 15.59
N VAL A 586 -9.50 -11.61 16.79
CA VAL A 586 -10.07 -10.28 17.13
C VAL A 586 -9.36 -9.12 16.41
N VAL A 587 -8.16 -9.35 15.87
CA VAL A 587 -7.42 -8.34 15.08
C VAL A 587 -7.96 -8.23 13.64
N LEU A 588 -8.35 -9.34 13.00
CA LEU A 588 -8.96 -9.28 11.65
C LEU A 588 -10.36 -8.68 11.67
N GLU A 589 -11.20 -9.07 12.64
CA GLU A 589 -12.63 -8.73 12.64
C GLU A 589 -12.90 -7.22 12.72
N ARG A 590 -12.01 -6.46 13.37
CA ARG A 590 -12.16 -5.01 13.54
C ARG A 590 -11.96 -4.18 12.27
N ALA A 591 -11.36 -4.73 11.21
CA ALA A 591 -11.29 -4.06 9.91
C ALA A 591 -12.62 -4.17 9.14
N ALA A 592 -13.29 -5.33 9.21
CA ALA A 592 -14.57 -5.55 8.53
C ALA A 592 -15.73 -4.74 9.13
N ALA A 593 -15.67 -4.45 10.44
CA ALA A 593 -16.79 -3.92 11.22
C ALA A 593 -17.39 -2.57 10.74
N ALA A 594 -16.65 -1.75 9.97
CA ALA A 594 -17.13 -0.44 9.52
C ALA A 594 -18.14 -0.51 8.37
N GLU A 595 -17.83 -1.27 7.30
CA GLU A 595 -18.78 -1.51 6.21
C GLU A 595 -19.78 -2.62 6.55
N ALA A 596 -19.34 -3.63 7.32
CA ALA A 596 -20.22 -4.65 7.84
C ALA A 596 -21.33 -4.09 8.75
N LEU A 597 -21.23 -2.86 9.29
CA LEU A 597 -22.33 -2.25 10.02
C LEU A 597 -23.55 -1.96 9.13
N LYS A 598 -23.35 -1.53 7.87
CA LYS A 598 -24.43 -1.34 6.90
C LYS A 598 -24.92 -2.67 6.32
N VAL A 599 -24.02 -3.62 6.12
CA VAL A 599 -24.39 -4.95 5.60
C VAL A 599 -25.13 -5.77 6.67
N THR A 600 -24.78 -5.66 7.95
CA THR A 600 -25.46 -6.40 9.03
C THR A 600 -26.86 -5.87 9.36
N GLU A 601 -27.23 -4.64 9.02
CA GLU A 601 -28.66 -4.24 9.07
C GLU A 601 -29.50 -4.96 8.02
N ARG A 602 -28.92 -5.33 6.86
CA ARG A 602 -29.58 -6.19 5.87
C ARG A 602 -29.50 -7.68 6.25
N LEU A 603 -28.31 -8.20 6.55
CA LEU A 603 -28.14 -9.62 6.91
C LEU A 603 -28.94 -10.02 8.17
N LYS A 604 -29.15 -9.14 9.15
CA LYS A 604 -30.00 -9.45 10.32
C LYS A 604 -31.49 -9.59 9.94
N ALA A 605 -31.95 -8.96 8.86
CA ALA A 605 -33.28 -9.20 8.33
C ALA A 605 -33.35 -10.58 7.62
N GLU A 606 -32.31 -10.96 6.90
CA GLU A 606 -32.23 -12.24 6.16
C GLU A 606 -31.99 -13.46 7.08
N GLU A 607 -31.17 -13.34 8.13
CA GLU A 607 -31.04 -14.37 9.18
C GLU A 607 -32.34 -14.48 10.00
N GLY A 608 -32.98 -13.34 10.31
CA GLY A 608 -34.31 -13.33 10.93
C GLY A 608 -35.37 -14.04 10.09
N LEU A 609 -35.30 -13.88 8.76
CA LEU A 609 -36.16 -14.58 7.79
C LEU A 609 -35.93 -16.10 7.83
N ARG A 610 -34.66 -16.56 7.79
CA ARG A 610 -34.33 -17.99 7.88
C ARG A 610 -34.81 -18.64 9.17
N VAL A 611 -34.73 -17.95 10.31
CA VAL A 611 -35.27 -18.45 11.59
C VAL A 611 -36.81 -18.53 11.54
N ALA A 612 -37.49 -17.57 10.91
CA ALA A 612 -38.95 -17.59 10.75
C ALA A 612 -39.42 -18.74 9.82
N GLU A 613 -38.71 -19.03 8.74
CA GLU A 613 -39.02 -20.16 7.85
C GLU A 613 -38.76 -21.53 8.50
N ALA A 614 -37.70 -21.64 9.30
CA ALA A 614 -37.43 -22.81 10.13
C ALA A 614 -38.53 -23.04 11.18
N LEU A 615 -39.08 -21.98 11.77
CA LEU A 615 -40.20 -22.08 12.71
C LEU A 615 -41.49 -22.52 12.01
N LYS A 616 -41.78 -21.94 10.83
CA LYS A 616 -42.97 -22.23 10.01
C LYS A 616 -42.99 -23.69 9.51
N THR A 617 -41.83 -24.26 9.19
CA THR A 617 -41.72 -25.69 8.83
C THR A 617 -41.91 -26.61 10.05
N ALA A 618 -41.50 -26.22 11.25
CA ALA A 618 -41.78 -26.96 12.48
C ALA A 618 -43.28 -26.97 12.85
N GLU A 619 -44.00 -25.86 12.65
CA GLU A 619 -45.46 -25.79 12.88
C GLU A 619 -46.27 -26.60 11.84
N ALA A 620 -45.81 -26.62 10.58
CA ALA A 620 -46.39 -27.46 9.53
C ALA A 620 -46.23 -28.97 9.84
N LEU A 621 -45.08 -29.38 10.39
CA LEU A 621 -44.86 -30.77 10.80
C LEU A 621 -45.80 -31.18 11.95
N LYS A 622 -45.96 -30.29 12.94
CA LYS A 622 -46.82 -30.50 14.12
C LYS A 622 -48.31 -30.61 13.79
N THR A 623 -48.76 -29.91 12.75
CA THR A 623 -50.14 -30.04 12.24
C THR A 623 -50.34 -31.34 11.45
N ALA A 624 -49.34 -31.77 10.68
CA ALA A 624 -49.38 -33.06 9.97
C ALA A 624 -49.45 -34.27 10.94
N GLU A 625 -48.76 -34.22 12.09
CA GLU A 625 -48.89 -35.26 13.13
C GLU A 625 -50.30 -35.31 13.72
N SER A 626 -50.92 -34.14 13.98
CA SER A 626 -52.27 -34.07 14.58
C SER A 626 -53.38 -34.67 13.72
N LEU A 627 -53.22 -34.68 12.38
CA LEU A 627 -54.18 -35.27 11.44
C LEU A 627 -54.07 -36.80 11.34
N LYS A 628 -52.98 -37.41 11.81
CA LYS A 628 -52.69 -38.84 11.61
C LYS A 628 -53.26 -39.77 12.69
N VAL A 629 -54.00 -39.23 13.65
CA VAL A 629 -54.49 -39.94 14.86
C VAL A 629 -55.97 -40.35 14.75
N ALA A 630 -56.69 -39.91 13.71
CA ALA A 630 -58.15 -40.06 13.61
C ALA A 630 -58.66 -41.44 13.10
N GLU A 631 -57.83 -42.23 12.41
CA GLU A 631 -58.22 -43.55 11.85
C GLU A 631 -57.12 -44.60 12.11
N GLY A 632 -57.39 -45.66 12.90
CA GLY A 632 -56.31 -46.59 13.31
C GLY A 632 -56.66 -47.74 14.28
N VAL A 633 -57.78 -48.42 14.05
CA VAL A 633 -58.35 -49.57 14.81
C VAL A 633 -57.36 -50.66 15.34
N LYS A 634 -57.35 -50.86 16.69
CA LYS A 634 -57.22 -52.12 17.48
C LYS A 634 -55.88 -52.93 17.66
N VAL A 635 -55.54 -53.13 18.96
CA VAL A 635 -55.41 -54.43 19.71
C VAL A 635 -54.04 -55.17 19.85
N THR A 636 -53.74 -55.54 21.13
CA THR A 636 -52.70 -56.48 21.65
C THR A 636 -51.22 -56.12 21.45
N GLU A 637 -50.23 -56.65 22.19
CA GLU A 637 -50.13 -57.78 23.14
C GLU A 637 -49.59 -57.38 24.55
N GLY A 638 -49.46 -58.35 25.47
CA GLY A 638 -48.92 -58.17 26.82
C GLY A 638 -47.59 -58.90 27.09
N LEU A 639 -46.84 -58.45 28.10
CA LEU A 639 -45.50 -58.94 28.47
C LEU A 639 -45.51 -60.19 29.38
N THR A 640 -44.55 -61.09 29.18
CA THR A 640 -44.01 -62.00 30.22
C THR A 640 -42.52 -62.32 29.95
N VAL A 641 -41.71 -62.46 31.01
CA VAL A 641 -40.29 -62.84 30.96
C VAL A 641 -39.93 -63.72 32.16
N GLU A 642 -39.57 -64.99 31.91
CA GLU A 642 -38.92 -65.97 32.80
C GLU A 642 -38.26 -67.05 31.89
N ARG A 643 -37.17 -67.77 32.19
CA ARG A 643 -36.17 -67.82 33.29
C ARG A 643 -34.84 -68.48 32.77
N PRO A 644 -33.74 -68.58 33.55
CA PRO A 644 -32.39 -68.92 33.05
C PRO A 644 -31.95 -70.39 33.24
N ILE A 645 -30.74 -70.76 32.80
CA ILE A 645 -29.85 -71.83 33.34
C ILE A 645 -28.38 -71.63 32.86
N ASP A 646 -27.41 -72.41 33.37
CA ASP A 646 -26.01 -72.01 33.65
C ASP A 646 -24.92 -73.06 33.23
N VAL A 647 -23.64 -72.69 33.41
CA VAL A 647 -22.39 -73.49 33.48
C VAL A 647 -21.67 -73.96 32.19
N GLY A 648 -20.39 -73.59 32.04
CA GLY A 648 -19.39 -74.26 31.17
C GLY A 648 -18.08 -73.50 30.97
N ARG A 649 -16.89 -74.05 31.34
CA ARG A 649 -15.60 -73.31 31.34
C ARG A 649 -14.32 -74.16 31.10
N LEU A 650 -13.60 -73.87 30.00
CA LEU A 650 -12.20 -74.26 29.69
C LEU A 650 -11.55 -73.08 28.93
N ARG A 651 -10.32 -72.55 29.17
CA ARG A 651 -8.94 -73.10 29.22
C ARG A 651 -8.50 -73.77 27.89
N ALA A 652 -7.31 -73.61 27.30
CA ALA A 652 -6.14 -72.69 27.40
C ALA A 652 -5.20 -73.00 26.16
N GLN A 653 -3.95 -72.53 25.89
CA GLN A 653 -2.96 -71.61 26.50
C GLN A 653 -1.79 -71.30 25.50
N GLN A 654 -1.07 -70.17 25.63
CA GLN A 654 0.35 -69.93 25.18
C GLN A 654 0.72 -70.01 23.66
N SER A 655 1.92 -69.62 23.16
CA SER A 655 2.79 -68.42 23.37
C SER A 655 4.05 -68.38 22.45
N LEU A 656 4.73 -67.21 22.35
CA LEU A 656 6.18 -66.97 22.07
C LEU A 656 6.78 -66.94 20.63
N ARG A 657 7.02 -65.70 20.13
CA ARG A 657 8.28 -65.02 19.68
C ARG A 657 9.43 -65.73 18.90
N LEU A 658 10.18 -64.86 18.20
CA LEU A 658 11.53 -64.96 17.56
C LEU A 658 11.55 -65.51 16.11
N GLY A 659 12.43 -65.06 15.20
CA GLY A 659 13.37 -63.93 15.26
C GLY A 659 14.79 -64.27 14.79
N GLY A 660 15.19 -63.84 13.60
CA GLY A 660 16.53 -64.03 13.03
C GLY A 660 16.70 -63.33 11.68
N ALA A 661 17.91 -62.93 11.30
CA ALA A 661 18.18 -62.10 10.13
C ALA A 661 19.55 -62.38 9.48
N LEU A 662 19.69 -61.95 8.22
CA LEU A 662 20.94 -61.63 7.51
C LEU A 662 22.05 -62.69 7.41
N ARG A 663 22.36 -63.11 6.17
CA ARG A 663 23.65 -62.73 5.56
C ARG A 663 23.63 -62.72 4.03
N VAL A 664 24.74 -62.23 3.47
CA VAL A 664 25.04 -61.94 2.06
C VAL A 664 26.04 -62.99 1.54
N ASP A 665 26.05 -63.26 0.23
CA ASP A 665 27.28 -63.41 -0.60
C ASP A 665 26.97 -63.89 -2.03
N ARG A 666 26.88 -62.97 -3.00
CA ARG A 666 27.81 -62.82 -4.14
C ARG A 666 27.33 -61.78 -5.17
#